data_AF-A0A1D6KTX6-F1
#
_entry.id   AF-A0A1D6KTX6-F1
#
_cell.length_a   1.000
_cell.length_b   1.000
_cell.length_c   1.000
_cell.angle_alpha   90.00
_cell.angle_beta   90.00
_cell.angle_gamma   90.00
#
_symmetry.space_group_name_H-M   'P 1'
#
loop_
_entity.id
_entity.type
_entity.pdbx_description
1 polymer ?
#
loop_
_entity_poly.entity_id
_entity_poly.type
_entity_poly.pdbx_seq_one_letter_code
_entity_poly.pdbx_strand_id
1 'polypeptide(L)'
;MDAGSVTGGLAAGSHMRDELHVMRAREEPNAKVRSADVKTCRVCADEVGTREDGQPFVACAECGFPVCRPCYEYERSEGTQCCPQCNTRYKRQKGCPRVEGDEEEGPEMDDFEDEFPAKSPKKPHEPVAFDVYSENGEHPAQKWRTGGQTLSSFTGSVAGKDLEAEREMEGSMEWKDRIDKWKTKQEKRGKLNHDDSDDDDDKNEDEYMLLAEARQPLWRKVPIPSSMINPYRIVIVLRLVVLCFFLKFRITTPATDAVPLWLASVICELWFAFSWILDQLPKWAPVTRETYLDRLALRYDREGEACRLSPIDFFVSTVDPLKEPPIITANTVLSILAVDYPVDRVSCYVSDDGASMLLFDALSETAEFARRWVPFCKKFAVEPRAPEFYFSQKIDYLKDKVQPTFVKERRAMKREYEEFKVRINALVAKAQKKPEEGWVMQDGTPWPGNNTRDHPGMIQVYLGNQGALDVEGHELPRLVYVSREKRPGYNHHKKAGAMNALVRVSAVLTNAPFILNLDCDHYVNNSKAVREAMCFLMDPQLGKKLCYVQFPQRFDGIDRHDRYANRNVVFFDINMKGLDGIQGPVYVGTGCVFNRQALYGYDPPRPEKRPKMTCDCWPSWCCCCCCFGGGKRGKARKDKKGDGGEEPRRGLLGFYRKRSKKDKLGGGSVAGSKKGGGLYKKHQRAFELEEIEEGLEGYDELERSSLMSQKSFEKRFGQSPVFIASTLVEDGGLPQGAAADPAALIKEAIHVISCGYEEKTEWGKEIGWIYGSVTEDILTGFKMHCRGWKSVYCTPTRPAFKGSAPINLSDRLHQVLRWALGSVEIFMSRHCPLWYAYGGRLKWLERFAYTNTIVYPFTSIPLLAYCTIPAVCLLTGKFIIPTLNNLASIWFIALFLSIIATSVLELRWSGVSIEDWWRNEQFWVIGGVSAHLFAVFQGFLKVLGGVDTSFTVTSKAAGDEADAFGDLYLFKWTTLLVPPTTLIIINMVGIVAGVSDAVNNGYGSWGPLFGKLFFSFWVIVHLYPFLKGLMGRQNRTPTIVVLWSILLASIFSLVWVRIDPFIPKAKGPILKPCGVEC
;
A
#
# COMPACT_ATOMS: atom_id res chain seq x y z
N MET A 1 34.04 -27.43 -6.12
CA MET A 1 32.74 -27.55 -5.41
C MET A 1 31.77 -28.12 -6.41
N ASP A 2 31.08 -29.20 -6.09
CA ASP A 2 30.21 -29.89 -7.06
C ASP A 2 28.99 -29.04 -7.40
N ALA A 3 28.68 -28.93 -8.70
CA ALA A 3 27.55 -28.16 -9.23
C ALA A 3 26.19 -28.87 -9.03
N GLY A 4 26.00 -29.51 -7.87
CA GLY A 4 24.81 -30.28 -7.55
C GLY A 4 23.67 -29.41 -7.01
N SER A 5 22.79 -28.97 -7.91
CA SER A 5 21.45 -28.37 -7.66
C SER A 5 21.33 -27.57 -6.34
N VAL A 6 21.67 -26.28 -6.40
CA VAL A 6 21.60 -25.33 -5.26
C VAL A 6 20.17 -25.00 -4.81
N THR A 7 19.15 -25.47 -5.53
CA THR A 7 17.79 -24.90 -5.52
C THR A 7 16.88 -25.47 -4.44
N GLY A 8 17.23 -26.59 -3.81
CA GLY A 8 16.42 -27.28 -2.78
C GLY A 8 16.72 -26.91 -1.33
N GLY A 9 17.36 -25.76 -1.06
CA GLY A 9 17.81 -25.41 0.29
C GLY A 9 18.10 -23.94 0.51
N LEU A 10 18.40 -23.60 1.76
CA LEU A 10 18.68 -22.24 2.20
C LEU A 10 20.09 -21.87 1.75
N ALA A 11 20.20 -20.93 0.82
CA ALA A 11 21.47 -20.31 0.48
C ALA A 11 21.77 -19.20 1.49
N ALA A 12 22.87 -19.35 2.24
CA ALA A 12 23.34 -18.36 3.21
C ALA A 12 24.79 -17.98 2.89
N GLY A 13 25.11 -16.70 2.80
CA GLY A 13 26.47 -16.27 2.45
C GLY A 13 26.80 -14.79 2.66
N SER A 14 28.08 -14.48 2.50
CA SER A 14 28.63 -13.12 2.56
C SER A 14 29.67 -12.96 1.45
N HIS A 15 29.39 -12.08 0.49
CA HIS A 15 30.33 -11.75 -0.57
C HIS A 15 31.62 -11.11 -0.02
N MET A 16 31.55 -10.36 1.08
CA MET A 16 32.73 -9.76 1.73
C MET A 16 33.67 -10.78 2.39
N ARG A 17 33.20 -12.02 2.60
CA ARG A 17 34.00 -13.13 3.15
C ARG A 17 34.29 -14.23 2.13
N ASP A 18 33.78 -14.10 0.90
CA ASP A 18 33.71 -15.17 -0.12
C ASP A 18 33.08 -16.48 0.40
N GLU A 19 32.10 -16.33 1.31
CA GLU A 19 31.37 -17.43 1.95
C GLU A 19 30.02 -17.67 1.24
N LEU A 20 29.77 -18.89 0.76
CA LEU A 20 28.45 -19.36 0.32
C LEU A 20 28.21 -20.78 0.84
N HIS A 21 27.20 -20.93 1.69
CA HIS A 21 26.71 -22.20 2.21
C HIS A 21 25.32 -22.47 1.65
N VAL A 22 25.08 -23.70 1.21
CA VAL A 22 23.76 -24.15 0.75
C VAL A 22 23.30 -25.27 1.69
N MET A 23 22.44 -24.90 2.64
CA MET A 23 21.90 -25.79 3.66
C MET A 23 20.68 -26.49 3.08
N ARG A 24 20.83 -27.76 2.68
CA ARG A 24 19.71 -28.54 2.13
C ARG A 24 18.72 -28.86 3.24
N ALA A 25 17.43 -28.63 2.99
CA ALA A 25 16.42 -29.44 3.66
C ALA A 25 16.73 -30.90 3.31
N ARG A 26 16.73 -31.79 4.30
CA ARG A 26 17.08 -33.20 4.10
C ARG A 26 16.19 -33.76 3.00
N GLU A 27 16.78 -34.16 1.88
CA GLU A 27 16.05 -34.85 0.81
C GLU A 27 15.24 -35.97 1.48
N GLU A 28 13.91 -35.94 1.35
CA GLU A 28 13.13 -37.16 1.57
C GLU A 28 13.76 -38.19 0.64
N PRO A 29 14.37 -39.26 1.19
CA PRO A 29 15.28 -40.06 0.41
C PRO A 29 14.51 -40.64 -0.76
N ASN A 30 14.93 -40.22 -1.96
CA ASN A 30 14.47 -40.67 -3.27
C ASN A 30 14.01 -42.12 -3.14
N ALA A 31 12.72 -42.39 -3.34
CA ALA A 31 12.03 -43.61 -2.87
C ALA A 31 12.48 -44.86 -3.65
N LYS A 32 13.74 -45.22 -3.46
CA LYS A 32 14.43 -46.39 -3.98
C LYS A 32 14.77 -47.27 -2.78
N VAL A 33 13.78 -48.11 -2.46
CA VAL A 33 13.97 -49.37 -1.73
C VAL A 33 14.62 -49.22 -0.34
N ARG A 34 13.84 -48.71 0.61
CA ARG A 34 14.01 -48.98 2.06
C ARG A 34 12.72 -49.53 2.68
N SER A 35 12.09 -50.50 2.01
CA SER A 35 10.87 -51.19 2.45
C SER A 35 11.15 -52.47 3.27
N ALA A 36 12.40 -52.72 3.70
CA ALA A 36 12.77 -53.96 4.38
C ALA A 36 12.69 -53.93 5.92
N ASP A 37 12.88 -52.76 6.56
CA ASP A 37 13.08 -52.67 8.03
C ASP A 37 11.92 -52.01 8.81
N VAL A 38 10.88 -51.49 8.15
CA VAL A 38 9.76 -50.83 8.86
C VAL A 38 8.65 -51.84 9.16
N LYS A 39 8.67 -52.38 10.38
CA LYS A 39 7.72 -53.41 10.83
C LYS A 39 6.35 -52.89 11.27
N THR A 40 6.12 -51.59 11.36
CA THR A 40 4.86 -51.01 11.85
C THR A 40 4.08 -50.22 10.79
N CYS A 41 2.78 -50.49 10.75
CA CYS A 41 1.79 -49.86 9.88
C CYS A 41 1.65 -48.38 10.21
N ARG A 42 1.83 -47.51 9.23
CA ARG A 42 1.73 -46.06 9.41
C ARG A 42 0.30 -45.51 9.54
N VAL A 43 -0.71 -46.38 9.38
CA VAL A 43 -2.13 -46.02 9.48
C VAL A 43 -2.70 -46.36 10.87
N CYS A 44 -2.48 -47.58 11.37
CA CYS A 44 -3.00 -48.03 12.68
C CYS A 44 -1.94 -48.28 13.77
N ALA A 45 -0.64 -48.15 13.46
CA ALA A 45 0.51 -48.48 14.32
C ALA A 45 0.74 -49.97 14.65
N ASP A 46 -0.12 -50.90 14.22
CA ASP A 46 0.08 -52.36 14.36
C ASP A 46 1.23 -52.89 13.50
N GLU A 47 1.66 -54.14 13.70
CA GLU A 47 2.71 -54.76 12.87
C GLU A 47 2.24 -55.04 11.43
N VAL A 48 3.14 -54.83 10.46
CA VAL A 48 2.95 -55.22 9.06
C VAL A 48 3.32 -56.69 8.93
N GLY A 49 2.30 -57.55 8.88
CA GLY A 49 2.46 -59.01 8.72
C GLY A 49 3.09 -59.43 7.39
N THR A 50 3.32 -60.73 7.24
CA THR A 50 3.85 -61.35 6.01
C THR A 50 2.75 -61.78 5.05
N ARG A 51 3.07 -61.87 3.76
CA ARG A 51 2.29 -62.61 2.76
C ARG A 51 2.43 -64.12 2.98
N GLU A 52 1.62 -64.90 2.28
CA GLU A 52 1.65 -66.37 2.28
C GLU A 52 3.02 -66.94 1.88
N ASP A 53 3.77 -66.25 1.00
CA ASP A 53 5.14 -66.62 0.60
C ASP A 53 6.23 -66.31 1.66
N GLY A 54 5.85 -65.86 2.87
CA GLY A 54 6.76 -65.49 3.95
C GLY A 54 7.50 -64.15 3.79
N GLN A 55 7.28 -63.44 2.67
CA GLN A 55 7.82 -62.08 2.46
C GLN A 55 6.97 -61.02 3.20
N PRO A 56 7.54 -59.86 3.60
CA PRO A 56 6.77 -58.79 4.24
C PRO A 56 5.67 -58.25 3.32
N PHE A 57 4.49 -57.94 3.88
CA PHE A 57 3.37 -57.41 3.11
C PHE A 57 3.65 -55.97 2.64
N VAL A 58 3.70 -55.78 1.31
CA VAL A 58 3.84 -54.47 0.68
C VAL A 58 2.50 -54.06 0.08
N ALA A 59 1.89 -53.00 0.61
CA ALA A 59 0.60 -52.49 0.16
C ALA A 59 0.69 -51.73 -1.18
N CYS A 60 1.62 -50.77 -1.27
CA CYS A 60 1.87 -49.98 -2.47
C CYS A 60 3.18 -50.42 -3.14
N ALA A 61 3.09 -50.90 -4.39
CA ALA A 61 4.27 -51.33 -5.15
C ALA A 61 5.20 -50.17 -5.54
N GLU A 62 4.67 -48.96 -5.75
CA GLU A 62 5.46 -47.81 -6.22
C GLU A 62 6.36 -47.21 -5.13
N CYS A 63 5.81 -46.95 -3.94
CA CYS A 63 6.54 -46.25 -2.87
C CYS A 63 6.85 -47.12 -1.63
N GLY A 64 6.36 -48.36 -1.57
CA GLY A 64 6.61 -49.27 -0.46
C GLY A 64 6.07 -48.81 0.90
N PHE A 65 5.03 -47.96 0.94
CA PHE A 65 4.48 -47.42 2.18
C PHE A 65 3.98 -48.54 3.11
N PRO A 66 4.45 -48.63 4.36
CA PRO A 66 4.11 -49.72 5.27
C PRO A 66 2.68 -49.56 5.81
N VAL A 67 1.79 -50.42 5.32
CA VAL A 67 0.38 -50.53 5.70
C VAL A 67 0.08 -52.01 5.91
N CYS A 68 -0.56 -52.37 7.02
CA CYS A 68 -0.97 -53.76 7.27
C CYS A 68 -2.12 -54.18 6.33
N ARG A 69 -2.28 -55.49 6.10
CA ARG A 69 -3.32 -56.05 5.20
C ARG A 69 -4.74 -55.52 5.51
N PRO A 70 -5.21 -55.45 6.77
CA PRO A 70 -6.52 -54.87 7.09
C PRO A 70 -6.68 -53.40 6.69
N CYS A 71 -5.66 -52.55 6.89
CA CYS A 71 -5.73 -51.15 6.49
C CYS A 71 -5.69 -50.97 4.96
N TYR A 72 -4.98 -51.84 4.23
CA TYR A 72 -5.00 -51.88 2.78
C TYR A 72 -6.37 -52.34 2.23
N GLU A 73 -6.97 -53.37 2.83
CA GLU A 73 -8.31 -53.85 2.47
C GLU A 73 -9.39 -52.79 2.77
N TYR A 74 -9.29 -52.09 3.91
CA TYR A 74 -10.14 -50.95 4.25
C TYR A 74 -9.99 -49.78 3.28
N GLU A 75 -8.76 -49.32 2.99
CA GLU A 75 -8.54 -48.22 2.05
C GLU A 75 -9.03 -48.54 0.63
N ARG A 76 -8.99 -49.81 0.21
CA ARG A 76 -9.56 -50.24 -1.08
C ARG A 76 -11.08 -50.32 -1.10
N SER A 77 -11.72 -50.71 0.00
CA SER A 77 -13.17 -50.93 0.07
C SER A 77 -13.97 -49.68 0.45
N GLU A 78 -13.58 -49.02 1.54
CA GLU A 78 -14.31 -47.89 2.15
C GLU A 78 -13.53 -46.57 2.12
N GLY A 79 -12.22 -46.63 1.85
CA GLY A 79 -11.33 -45.47 1.86
C GLY A 79 -11.13 -44.81 0.49
N THR A 80 -9.95 -44.21 0.31
CA THR A 80 -9.62 -43.40 -0.89
C THR A 80 -9.22 -44.23 -2.10
N GLN A 81 -9.06 -45.56 -1.95
CA GLN A 81 -8.50 -46.50 -2.92
C GLN A 81 -7.05 -46.22 -3.35
N CYS A 82 -6.41 -45.21 -2.75
CA CYS A 82 -5.07 -44.74 -3.08
C CYS A 82 -4.11 -44.82 -1.89
N CYS A 83 -2.82 -44.95 -2.17
CA CYS A 83 -1.79 -44.91 -1.15
C CYS A 83 -1.66 -43.49 -0.55
N PRO A 84 -1.76 -43.29 0.77
CA PRO A 84 -1.76 -41.95 1.37
C PRO A 84 -0.40 -41.23 1.29
N GLN A 85 0.69 -41.92 0.89
CA GLN A 85 2.00 -41.28 0.68
C GLN A 85 2.23 -40.82 -0.78
N CYS A 86 1.92 -41.67 -1.78
CA CYS A 86 2.20 -41.37 -3.19
C CYS A 86 0.95 -41.12 -4.05
N ASN A 87 -0.24 -41.23 -3.46
CA ASN A 87 -1.55 -41.13 -4.11
C ASN A 87 -1.81 -42.09 -5.28
N THR A 88 -0.97 -43.11 -5.48
CA THR A 88 -1.19 -44.16 -6.48
C THR A 88 -2.32 -45.09 -6.04
N ARG A 89 -3.27 -45.41 -6.93
CA ARG A 89 -4.33 -46.41 -6.69
C ARG A 89 -3.71 -47.74 -6.27
N TYR A 90 -4.25 -48.36 -5.23
CA TYR A 90 -3.83 -49.70 -4.80
C TYR A 90 -4.28 -50.77 -5.80
N LYS A 91 -3.31 -51.37 -6.51
CA LYS A 91 -3.56 -52.59 -7.32
C LYS A 91 -4.05 -53.73 -6.42
N ARG A 92 -4.97 -54.55 -6.95
CA ARG A 92 -5.47 -55.77 -6.30
C ARG A 92 -4.32 -56.75 -6.08
N GLN A 93 -4.27 -57.39 -4.92
CA GLN A 93 -3.35 -58.50 -4.62
C GLN A 93 -4.13 -59.82 -4.58
N LYS A 94 -3.46 -60.95 -4.88
CA LYS A 94 -4.08 -62.29 -4.83
C LYS A 94 -4.70 -62.54 -3.44
N GLY A 95 -5.89 -63.14 -3.42
CA GLY A 95 -6.66 -63.37 -2.18
C GLY A 95 -7.36 -62.13 -1.59
N CYS A 96 -7.39 -60.98 -2.28
CA CYS A 96 -8.16 -59.80 -1.85
C CYS A 96 -9.46 -59.63 -2.68
N PRO A 97 -10.58 -59.19 -2.07
CA PRO A 97 -11.82 -58.87 -2.79
C PRO A 97 -11.61 -57.85 -3.92
N ARG A 98 -12.43 -57.99 -4.96
CA ARG A 98 -12.48 -57.01 -6.06
C ARG A 98 -13.31 -55.79 -5.62
N VAL A 99 -12.88 -54.59 -5.99
CA VAL A 99 -13.61 -53.34 -5.71
C VAL A 99 -13.75 -52.53 -7.01
N GLU A 100 -14.68 -51.57 -7.03
CA GLU A 100 -14.90 -50.69 -8.18
C GLU A 100 -13.60 -50.02 -8.66
N GLY A 101 -13.32 -50.13 -9.96
CA GLY A 101 -12.11 -49.62 -10.60
C GLY A 101 -10.89 -50.54 -10.57
N ASP A 102 -11.02 -51.81 -10.17
CA ASP A 102 -10.00 -52.84 -10.47
C ASP A 102 -10.04 -53.22 -11.96
N GLU A 103 -8.89 -53.18 -12.63
CA GLU A 103 -8.72 -53.55 -14.04
C GLU A 103 -9.11 -55.02 -14.31
N GLU A 104 -9.63 -55.32 -15.51
CA GLU A 104 -9.86 -56.69 -15.97
C GLU A 104 -8.55 -57.34 -16.39
N GLU A 105 -7.93 -58.12 -15.50
CA GLU A 105 -6.85 -59.02 -15.87
C GLU A 105 -7.38 -60.09 -16.84
N GLY A 106 -6.63 -60.31 -17.94
CA GLY A 106 -7.00 -61.22 -19.02
C GLY A 106 -6.99 -62.71 -18.61
N PRO A 107 -7.41 -63.61 -19.52
CA PRO A 107 -7.76 -65.00 -19.19
C PRO A 107 -6.55 -65.95 -18.98
N GLU A 108 -5.50 -65.51 -18.28
CA GLU A 108 -4.30 -66.29 -17.95
C GLU A 108 -4.07 -66.45 -16.44
N MET A 109 -5.04 -67.04 -15.73
CA MET A 109 -4.79 -68.09 -14.73
C MET A 109 -6.10 -68.69 -14.19
N ASP A 110 -6.17 -70.02 -14.15
CA ASP A 110 -7.17 -70.76 -13.39
C ASP A 110 -6.92 -70.61 -11.87
N ASP A 111 -7.74 -69.80 -11.20
CA ASP A 111 -8.07 -69.99 -9.77
C ASP A 111 -9.58 -70.31 -9.69
N PHE A 112 -9.97 -71.46 -10.25
CA PHE A 112 -11.20 -72.13 -9.81
C PHE A 112 -10.97 -72.71 -8.41
N GLU A 113 -12.04 -72.75 -7.60
CA GLU A 113 -12.05 -73.19 -6.19
C GLU A 113 -11.59 -72.14 -5.14
N ASP A 114 -12.37 -71.05 -4.98
CA ASP A 114 -12.84 -70.60 -3.64
C ASP A 114 -13.85 -69.42 -3.68
N GLU A 115 -14.97 -69.55 -4.42
CA GLU A 115 -16.14 -68.68 -4.19
C GLU A 115 -17.49 -69.40 -4.40
N PHE A 116 -17.74 -70.44 -3.60
CA PHE A 116 -19.09 -70.98 -3.38
C PHE A 116 -19.65 -70.51 -2.04
N PRO A 117 -20.67 -69.63 -2.06
CA PRO A 117 -21.79 -69.78 -1.12
C PRO A 117 -23.04 -70.31 -1.82
N ALA A 118 -23.50 -71.45 -1.32
CA ALA A 118 -24.60 -72.25 -1.81
C ALA A 118 -25.93 -71.50 -2.11
N LYS A 119 -26.50 -71.84 -3.27
CA LYS A 119 -27.92 -72.22 -3.48
C LYS A 119 -29.03 -71.25 -3.04
N SER A 120 -29.70 -70.65 -4.02
CA SER A 120 -31.15 -70.88 -4.18
C SER A 120 -31.54 -70.85 -5.68
N PRO A 121 -32.57 -71.61 -6.12
CA PRO A 121 -32.68 -72.02 -7.52
C PRO A 121 -33.50 -71.06 -8.40
N LYS A 122 -32.98 -70.79 -9.60
CA LYS A 122 -33.70 -70.13 -10.70
C LYS A 122 -34.91 -70.98 -11.13
N LYS A 123 -36.09 -70.35 -11.28
CA LYS A 123 -37.15 -70.82 -12.19
C LYS A 123 -37.08 -70.04 -13.52
N PRO A 124 -37.56 -70.60 -14.65
CA PRO A 124 -37.23 -70.07 -15.98
C PRO A 124 -37.93 -68.76 -16.31
N HIS A 125 -37.30 -67.98 -17.19
CA HIS A 125 -37.88 -66.78 -17.80
C HIS A 125 -38.99 -67.15 -18.79
N GLU A 126 -40.14 -66.46 -18.70
CA GLU A 126 -40.99 -66.16 -19.85
C GLU A 126 -40.94 -64.65 -20.14
N PRO A 127 -41.07 -64.22 -21.40
CA PRO A 127 -40.71 -62.85 -21.80
C PRO A 127 -41.88 -61.88 -21.63
N VAL A 128 -41.61 -60.73 -21.01
CA VAL A 128 -42.53 -59.59 -21.01
C VAL A 128 -41.91 -58.46 -21.82
N ALA A 129 -42.50 -58.17 -22.97
CA ALA A 129 -42.25 -56.93 -23.70
C ALA A 129 -42.86 -55.76 -22.92
N PHE A 130 -42.15 -54.64 -22.84
CA PHE A 130 -42.73 -53.39 -22.35
C PHE A 130 -42.15 -52.22 -23.14
N ASP A 131 -43.05 -51.44 -23.75
CA ASP A 131 -42.72 -50.57 -24.88
C ASP A 131 -42.00 -49.28 -24.51
N VAL A 132 -41.08 -48.89 -25.38
CA VAL A 132 -40.47 -47.55 -25.40
C VAL A 132 -41.40 -46.61 -26.16
N TYR A 133 -42.23 -45.87 -25.44
CA TYR A 133 -43.01 -44.79 -26.05
C TYR A 133 -42.13 -43.56 -26.28
N SER A 134 -41.77 -43.34 -27.55
CA SER A 134 -41.25 -42.09 -28.08
C SER A 134 -42.34 -41.45 -28.94
N GLU A 135 -42.91 -40.33 -28.51
CA GLU A 135 -43.62 -39.45 -29.43
C GLU A 135 -43.61 -38.00 -28.97
N ASN A 136 -43.26 -37.10 -29.89
CA ASN A 136 -43.44 -35.66 -29.71
C ASN A 136 -44.94 -35.37 -29.87
N GLY A 137 -45.61 -34.95 -28.80
CA GLY A 137 -47.07 -34.76 -28.78
C GLY A 137 -47.48 -33.54 -27.97
N GLU A 138 -48.11 -32.60 -28.66
CA GLU A 138 -48.48 -31.24 -28.24
C GLU A 138 -49.40 -31.13 -27.01
N HIS A 139 -49.42 -29.91 -26.45
CA HIS A 139 -50.28 -29.40 -25.36
C HIS A 139 -51.66 -30.05 -25.12
N PRO A 140 -52.01 -30.19 -23.83
CA PRO A 140 -53.22 -29.60 -23.26
C PRO A 140 -52.83 -28.38 -22.39
N ALA A 141 -53.30 -27.15 -22.62
CA ALA A 141 -54.67 -26.65 -22.71
C ALA A 141 -55.45 -26.72 -21.37
N GLN A 142 -55.81 -25.52 -20.86
CA GLN A 142 -56.77 -25.28 -19.76
C GLN A 142 -56.26 -25.63 -18.34
N LYS A 143 -56.69 -24.98 -17.23
CA LYS A 143 -57.82 -24.06 -17.02
C LYS A 143 -57.56 -23.11 -15.83
N TRP A 144 -57.74 -21.80 -16.06
CA TRP A 144 -58.36 -20.79 -15.15
C TRP A 144 -58.17 -20.84 -13.62
N ARG A 145 -57.69 -19.73 -13.04
CA ARG A 145 -58.46 -18.96 -12.02
C ARG A 145 -58.23 -17.46 -12.14
N THR A 146 -59.29 -16.74 -12.49
CA THR A 146 -59.43 -15.28 -12.39
C THR A 146 -60.28 -14.92 -11.17
N GLY A 147 -60.02 -13.76 -10.58
CA GLY A 147 -60.76 -13.17 -9.45
C GLY A 147 -60.01 -13.30 -8.12
N GLY A 148 -59.98 -12.28 -7.25
CA GLY A 148 -60.58 -10.95 -7.36
C GLY A 148 -60.82 -10.34 -5.98
N GLN A 149 -60.77 -9.01 -5.91
CA GLN A 149 -61.36 -8.15 -4.85
C GLN A 149 -60.78 -8.19 -3.41
N THR A 150 -60.08 -7.09 -3.09
CA THR A 150 -60.31 -6.19 -1.93
C THR A 150 -60.40 -6.75 -0.49
N LEU A 151 -59.39 -6.42 0.33
CA LEU A 151 -59.52 -5.82 1.68
C LEU A 151 -58.14 -5.22 2.06
N SER A 152 -57.92 -3.91 1.95
CA SER A 152 -58.02 -2.91 3.01
C SER A 152 -57.05 -3.05 4.22
N SER A 153 -56.20 -2.02 4.34
CA SER A 153 -55.83 -1.31 5.59
C SER A 153 -54.62 -1.72 6.44
N PHE A 154 -53.98 -0.66 6.98
CA PHE A 154 -53.00 -0.57 8.07
C PHE A 154 -51.50 -0.85 7.85
N THR A 155 -50.82 0.24 7.46
CA THR A 155 -49.63 0.82 8.15
C THR A 155 -48.43 -0.07 8.53
N GLY A 156 -47.25 0.24 7.96
CA GLY A 156 -45.96 -0.12 8.55
C GLY A 156 -44.80 -0.06 7.55
N SER A 157 -43.84 0.85 7.77
CA SER A 157 -42.71 1.09 6.86
C SER A 157 -41.83 -0.13 6.57
N VAL A 158 -42.01 -0.76 5.40
CA VAL A 158 -41.06 -1.73 4.81
C VAL A 158 -40.60 -1.33 3.38
N ALA A 159 -40.98 -0.13 2.92
CA ALA A 159 -40.65 0.38 1.58
C ALA A 159 -39.14 0.45 1.23
N GLY A 160 -38.24 0.40 2.23
CA GLY A 160 -36.80 0.40 1.99
C GLY A 160 -36.24 -0.94 1.52
N LYS A 161 -36.75 -2.07 2.04
CA LYS A 161 -36.23 -3.40 1.70
C LYS A 161 -36.78 -3.93 0.39
N ASP A 162 -38.03 -3.63 0.08
CA ASP A 162 -38.64 -4.08 -1.17
C ASP A 162 -38.03 -3.33 -2.37
N LEU A 163 -37.70 -2.04 -2.23
CA LEU A 163 -36.92 -1.30 -3.23
C LEU A 163 -35.46 -1.78 -3.37
N GLU A 164 -34.82 -2.19 -2.27
CA GLU A 164 -33.49 -2.82 -2.35
C GLU A 164 -33.56 -4.20 -3.03
N ALA A 165 -34.57 -5.01 -2.72
CA ALA A 165 -34.80 -6.31 -3.35
C ALA A 165 -35.21 -6.18 -4.84
N GLU A 166 -36.02 -5.18 -5.20
CA GLU A 166 -36.31 -4.85 -6.60
C GLU A 166 -35.03 -4.42 -7.32
N ARG A 167 -34.15 -3.63 -6.70
CA ARG A 167 -32.89 -3.20 -7.32
C ARG A 167 -31.83 -4.30 -7.39
N GLU A 168 -31.80 -5.23 -6.42
CA GLU A 168 -31.01 -6.46 -6.49
C GLU A 168 -31.58 -7.42 -7.56
N MET A 169 -32.90 -7.49 -7.71
CA MET A 169 -33.57 -8.25 -8.76
C MET A 169 -33.31 -7.65 -10.14
N GLU A 170 -33.41 -6.33 -10.32
CA GLU A 170 -33.01 -5.59 -11.53
C GLU A 170 -31.53 -5.84 -11.83
N GLY A 171 -30.63 -5.67 -10.86
CA GLY A 171 -29.20 -5.95 -11.04
C GLY A 171 -28.92 -7.42 -11.40
N SER A 172 -29.70 -8.36 -10.85
CA SER A 172 -29.62 -9.78 -11.21
C SER A 172 -30.17 -10.06 -12.60
N MET A 173 -31.22 -9.34 -13.03
CA MET A 173 -31.78 -9.40 -14.38
C MET A 173 -30.81 -8.76 -15.38
N GLU A 174 -30.20 -7.61 -15.12
CA GLU A 174 -29.18 -7.01 -15.98
C GLU A 174 -27.93 -7.90 -16.10
N TRP A 175 -27.49 -8.51 -14.99
CA TRP A 175 -26.38 -9.47 -15.00
C TRP A 175 -26.74 -10.73 -15.78
N LYS A 176 -27.98 -11.22 -15.61
CA LYS A 176 -28.50 -12.38 -16.34
C LYS A 176 -28.69 -12.08 -17.83
N ASP A 177 -29.22 -10.93 -18.21
CA ASP A 177 -29.30 -10.44 -19.60
C ASP A 177 -27.90 -10.29 -20.21
N ARG A 178 -26.90 -9.85 -19.43
CA ARG A 178 -25.50 -9.81 -19.89
C ARG A 178 -24.92 -11.20 -20.08
N ILE A 179 -25.23 -12.15 -19.19
CA ILE A 179 -24.81 -13.55 -19.33
C ILE A 179 -25.54 -14.24 -20.48
N ASP A 180 -26.84 -14.01 -20.66
CA ASP A 180 -27.64 -14.62 -21.70
C ASP A 180 -27.32 -13.97 -23.06
N LYS A 181 -26.94 -12.68 -23.12
CA LYS A 181 -26.27 -12.06 -24.29
C LYS A 181 -24.87 -12.63 -24.55
N TRP A 182 -24.08 -12.89 -23.51
CA TRP A 182 -22.75 -13.49 -23.65
C TRP A 182 -22.86 -14.95 -24.11
N LYS A 183 -23.84 -15.70 -23.60
CA LYS A 183 -24.20 -17.05 -24.04
C LYS A 183 -24.74 -17.04 -25.46
N THR A 184 -25.65 -16.15 -25.85
CA THR A 184 -26.05 -16.05 -27.27
C THR A 184 -24.90 -15.61 -28.16
N LYS A 185 -23.93 -14.80 -27.68
CA LYS A 185 -22.68 -14.51 -28.42
C LYS A 185 -21.78 -15.76 -28.51
N GLN A 186 -21.72 -16.61 -27.49
CA GLN A 186 -21.02 -17.90 -27.55
C GLN A 186 -21.76 -18.94 -28.42
N GLU A 187 -23.08 -19.07 -28.33
CA GLU A 187 -23.90 -19.98 -29.13
C GLU A 187 -23.91 -19.59 -30.60
N LYS A 188 -23.93 -18.28 -30.92
CA LYS A 188 -23.71 -17.80 -32.30
C LYS A 188 -22.32 -18.17 -32.81
N ARG A 189 -21.29 -18.06 -31.97
CA ARG A 189 -19.93 -18.50 -32.34
C ARG A 189 -19.78 -20.02 -32.43
N GLY A 190 -20.50 -20.78 -31.60
CA GLY A 190 -20.55 -22.24 -31.63
C GLY A 190 -21.35 -22.81 -32.80
N LYS A 191 -22.30 -22.04 -33.35
CA LYS A 191 -23.09 -22.41 -34.54
C LYS A 191 -22.47 -22.01 -35.88
N LEU A 192 -21.30 -21.34 -35.89
CA LEU A 192 -20.56 -21.04 -37.12
C LEU A 192 -19.68 -22.22 -37.62
N ASN A 193 -19.85 -23.42 -37.08
CA ASN A 193 -19.16 -24.64 -37.48
C ASN A 193 -20.14 -25.73 -37.99
N HIS A 194 -21.10 -25.37 -38.85
CA HIS A 194 -21.72 -26.32 -39.78
C HIS A 194 -22.43 -25.60 -40.95
N ASP A 195 -21.69 -25.32 -42.02
CA ASP A 195 -22.04 -25.70 -43.40
C ASP A 195 -20.98 -25.12 -44.37
N ASP A 196 -20.57 -25.92 -45.36
CA ASP A 196 -19.60 -25.52 -46.37
C ASP A 196 -20.29 -24.67 -47.47
N SER A 197 -20.13 -23.35 -47.38
CA SER A 197 -20.35 -22.41 -48.49
C SER A 197 -19.36 -21.24 -48.42
N ASP A 198 -18.91 -20.76 -49.58
CA ASP A 198 -17.80 -19.82 -49.77
C ASP A 198 -18.05 -18.38 -49.23
N ASP A 199 -18.18 -18.22 -47.91
CA ASP A 199 -18.20 -16.92 -47.21
C ASP A 199 -16.91 -16.71 -46.39
N ASP A 200 -15.79 -16.52 -47.11
CA ASP A 200 -14.52 -16.09 -46.51
C ASP A 200 -14.59 -14.68 -45.89
N ASP A 201 -15.60 -13.87 -46.23
CA ASP A 201 -15.77 -12.51 -45.69
C ASP A 201 -16.22 -12.53 -44.21
N ASP A 202 -17.11 -13.44 -43.79
CA ASP A 202 -17.71 -13.40 -42.44
C ASP A 202 -16.68 -13.73 -41.33
N LYS A 203 -15.74 -14.63 -41.61
CA LYS A 203 -14.59 -14.91 -40.71
C LYS A 203 -13.63 -13.72 -40.63
N ASN A 204 -13.41 -13.03 -41.76
CA ASN A 204 -12.59 -11.82 -41.80
C ASN A 204 -13.28 -10.65 -41.06
N GLU A 205 -14.59 -10.50 -41.15
CA GLU A 205 -15.34 -9.47 -40.41
C GLU A 205 -15.29 -9.70 -38.90
N ASP A 206 -15.50 -10.92 -38.41
CA ASP A 206 -15.47 -11.22 -36.97
C ASP A 206 -14.04 -11.03 -36.39
N GLU A 207 -12.98 -11.38 -37.15
CA GLU A 207 -11.60 -11.04 -36.77
C GLU A 207 -11.34 -9.52 -36.83
N TYR A 208 -11.77 -8.82 -37.88
CA TYR A 208 -11.59 -7.37 -38.02
C TYR A 208 -12.32 -6.59 -36.91
N MET A 209 -13.51 -7.02 -36.53
CA MET A 209 -14.27 -6.48 -35.40
C MET A 209 -13.59 -6.75 -34.06
N LEU A 210 -13.04 -7.96 -33.85
CA LEU A 210 -12.23 -8.26 -32.66
C LEU A 210 -10.94 -7.42 -32.61
N LEU A 211 -10.27 -7.20 -33.75
CA LEU A 211 -9.11 -6.31 -33.86
C LEU A 211 -9.48 -4.84 -33.59
N ALA A 212 -10.70 -4.41 -33.96
CA ALA A 212 -11.22 -3.09 -33.65
C ALA A 212 -11.55 -2.92 -32.15
N GLU A 213 -12.20 -3.90 -31.51
CA GLU A 213 -12.41 -3.94 -30.06
C GLU A 213 -11.04 -3.92 -29.32
N ALA A 214 -10.09 -4.74 -29.75
CA ALA A 214 -8.73 -4.80 -29.20
C ALA A 214 -7.92 -3.51 -29.37
N ARG A 215 -8.32 -2.57 -30.24
CA ARG A 215 -7.69 -1.23 -30.40
C ARG A 215 -8.26 -0.16 -29.45
N GLN A 216 -9.36 -0.44 -28.75
CA GLN A 216 -9.99 0.52 -27.82
C GLN A 216 -9.07 0.86 -26.61
N PRO A 217 -9.25 2.02 -25.95
CA PRO A 217 -8.45 2.37 -24.77
C PRO A 217 -8.77 1.44 -23.59
N LEU A 218 -7.72 1.00 -22.89
CA LEU A 218 -7.78 0.09 -21.73
C LEU A 218 -8.32 0.77 -20.45
N TRP A 219 -8.39 2.10 -20.45
CA TRP A 219 -8.85 2.92 -19.34
C TRP A 219 -9.47 4.21 -19.88
N ARG A 220 -10.29 4.89 -19.06
CA ARG A 220 -10.76 6.25 -19.33
C ARG A 220 -10.55 7.16 -18.12
N LYS A 221 -10.33 8.45 -18.42
CA LYS A 221 -10.37 9.52 -17.42
C LYS A 221 -11.80 10.02 -17.30
N VAL A 222 -12.40 9.86 -16.13
CA VAL A 222 -13.74 10.35 -15.82
C VAL A 222 -13.60 11.67 -15.05
N PRO A 223 -13.86 12.83 -15.68
CA PRO A 223 -13.85 14.11 -15.01
C PRO A 223 -15.06 14.24 -14.10
N ILE A 224 -14.90 14.89 -12.94
CA ILE A 224 -16.03 15.23 -12.09
C ILE A 224 -16.97 16.21 -12.84
N PRO A 225 -18.31 16.01 -12.80
CA PRO A 225 -19.26 16.86 -13.50
C PRO A 225 -19.07 18.34 -13.21
N SER A 226 -19.09 19.17 -14.26
CA SER A 226 -18.87 20.63 -14.13
C SER A 226 -19.88 21.30 -13.20
N SER A 227 -21.10 20.79 -13.10
CA SER A 227 -22.15 21.23 -12.17
C SER A 227 -21.81 21.00 -10.69
N MET A 228 -20.89 20.08 -10.37
CA MET A 228 -20.42 19.83 -9.01
C MET A 228 -19.14 20.60 -8.69
N ILE A 229 -18.16 20.60 -9.60
CA ILE A 229 -16.83 21.17 -9.32
C ILE A 229 -16.72 22.70 -9.58
N ASN A 230 -17.50 23.27 -10.51
CA ASN A 230 -17.41 24.71 -10.78
C ASN A 230 -17.93 25.58 -9.62
N PRO A 231 -19.05 25.25 -8.92
CA PRO A 231 -19.44 25.97 -7.71
C PRO A 231 -18.34 25.98 -6.65
N TYR A 232 -17.68 24.84 -6.40
CA TYR A 232 -16.56 24.73 -5.46
C TYR A 232 -15.41 25.68 -5.84
N ARG A 233 -14.99 25.69 -7.12
CA ARG A 233 -13.96 26.62 -7.62
C ARG A 233 -14.34 28.09 -7.45
N ILE A 234 -15.59 28.46 -7.74
CA ILE A 234 -16.10 29.83 -7.56
C ILE A 234 -16.03 30.23 -6.08
N VAL A 235 -16.45 29.35 -5.18
CA VAL A 235 -16.40 29.60 -3.72
C VAL A 235 -14.96 29.68 -3.21
N ILE A 236 -14.00 28.91 -3.73
CA ILE A 236 -12.57 29.06 -3.40
C ILE A 236 -12.05 30.45 -3.78
N VAL A 237 -12.33 30.91 -5.00
CA VAL A 237 -11.89 32.24 -5.46
C VAL A 237 -12.55 33.35 -4.64
N LEU A 238 -13.86 33.24 -4.37
CA LEU A 238 -14.58 34.16 -3.49
C LEU A 238 -13.98 34.18 -2.08
N ARG A 239 -13.72 33.00 -1.50
CA ARG A 239 -13.10 32.84 -0.17
C ARG A 239 -11.72 33.47 -0.12
N LEU A 240 -10.89 33.33 -1.17
CA LEU A 240 -9.59 33.99 -1.26
C LEU A 240 -9.71 35.52 -1.20
N VAL A 241 -10.67 36.10 -1.93
CA VAL A 241 -10.94 37.56 -1.91
C VAL A 241 -11.40 38.00 -0.51
N VAL A 242 -12.35 37.28 0.10
CA VAL A 242 -12.84 37.54 1.47
C VAL A 242 -11.69 37.43 2.49
N LEU A 243 -10.81 36.42 2.35
CA LEU A 243 -9.62 36.24 3.19
C LEU A 243 -8.69 37.45 3.13
N CYS A 244 -8.43 37.97 1.93
CA CYS A 244 -7.57 39.14 1.74
C CYS A 244 -8.13 40.38 2.44
N PHE A 245 -9.45 40.62 2.35
CA PHE A 245 -10.09 41.72 3.08
C PHE A 245 -10.10 41.50 4.60
N PHE A 246 -10.36 40.28 5.06
CA PHE A 246 -10.29 39.91 6.47
C PHE A 246 -8.89 40.11 7.05
N LEU A 247 -7.84 39.57 6.42
CA LEU A 247 -6.45 39.72 6.88
C LEU A 247 -6.00 41.18 6.84
N LYS A 248 -6.38 41.94 5.80
CA LYS A 248 -6.13 43.40 5.75
C LYS A 248 -6.73 44.08 6.99
N PHE A 249 -8.01 43.83 7.27
CA PHE A 249 -8.69 44.37 8.46
C PHE A 249 -7.94 44.01 9.75
N ARG A 250 -7.64 42.72 9.96
CA ARG A 250 -6.95 42.21 11.16
C ARG A 250 -5.59 42.84 11.39
N ILE A 251 -4.81 43.08 10.32
CA ILE A 251 -3.51 43.76 10.39
C ILE A 251 -3.67 45.27 10.67
N THR A 252 -4.68 45.93 10.09
CA THR A 252 -4.90 47.38 10.27
C THR A 252 -5.61 47.76 11.57
N THR A 253 -6.17 46.81 12.31
CA THR A 253 -6.98 47.08 13.51
C THR A 253 -6.44 46.29 14.72
N PRO A 254 -5.35 46.78 15.36
CA PRO A 254 -4.78 46.15 16.54
C PRO A 254 -5.65 46.29 17.78
N ALA A 255 -5.72 45.24 18.60
CA ALA A 255 -6.35 45.30 19.93
C ALA A 255 -5.38 45.97 20.92
N THR A 256 -5.59 47.26 21.20
CA THR A 256 -4.69 48.09 22.02
C THR A 256 -4.63 47.67 23.48
N ASP A 257 -5.68 47.04 24.00
CA ASP A 257 -5.74 46.43 25.33
C ASP A 257 -4.93 45.12 25.43
N ALA A 258 -4.72 44.44 24.30
CA ALA A 258 -4.29 43.03 24.22
C ALA A 258 -3.23 42.77 23.13
N VAL A 259 -2.34 43.73 22.86
CA VAL A 259 -1.39 43.71 21.74
C VAL A 259 -0.64 42.36 21.55
N PRO A 260 -0.12 41.68 22.59
CA PRO A 260 0.55 40.38 22.41
C PRO A 260 -0.39 39.27 21.93
N LEU A 261 -1.64 39.23 22.43
CA LEU A 261 -2.65 38.25 22.03
C LEU A 261 -3.13 38.51 20.60
N TRP A 262 -3.34 39.79 20.25
CA TRP A 262 -3.64 40.19 18.88
C TRP A 262 -2.53 39.76 17.91
N LEU A 263 -1.27 40.11 18.21
CA LEU A 263 -0.14 39.77 17.34
C LEU A 263 0.01 38.26 17.15
N ALA A 264 -0.11 37.47 18.24
CA ALA A 264 -0.11 36.02 18.16
C ALA A 264 -1.26 35.49 17.29
N SER A 265 -2.48 36.01 17.44
CA SER A 265 -3.63 35.61 16.63
C SER A 265 -3.45 35.93 15.14
N VAL A 266 -2.91 37.11 14.79
CA VAL A 266 -2.64 37.50 13.40
C VAL A 266 -1.57 36.62 12.75
N ILE A 267 -0.51 36.25 13.47
CA ILE A 267 0.51 35.32 12.98
C ILE A 267 -0.11 33.93 12.71
N CYS A 268 -0.99 33.46 13.58
CA CYS A 268 -1.70 32.19 13.37
C CYS A 268 -2.66 32.26 12.16
N GLU A 269 -3.44 33.34 12.05
CA GLU A 269 -4.37 33.57 10.94
C GLU A 269 -3.66 33.64 9.58
N LEU A 270 -2.49 34.30 9.51
CA LEU A 270 -1.64 34.32 8.32
C LEU A 270 -1.12 32.92 7.96
N TRP A 271 -0.72 32.11 8.95
CA TRP A 271 -0.29 30.74 8.71
C TRP A 271 -1.45 29.85 8.22
N PHE A 272 -2.62 29.91 8.86
CA PHE A 272 -3.79 29.13 8.43
C PHE A 272 -4.23 29.54 7.02
N ALA A 273 -4.16 30.82 6.67
CA ALA A 273 -4.41 31.29 5.30
C ALA A 273 -3.41 30.68 4.30
N PHE A 274 -2.12 30.61 4.63
CA PHE A 274 -1.09 30.00 3.80
C PHE A 274 -1.29 28.48 3.65
N SER A 275 -1.49 27.75 4.75
CA SER A 275 -1.79 26.31 4.73
C SER A 275 -3.06 26.00 3.93
N TRP A 276 -4.10 26.81 4.05
CA TRP A 276 -5.32 26.66 3.25
C TRP A 276 -5.06 26.85 1.75
N ILE A 277 -4.28 27.86 1.34
CA ILE A 277 -3.91 28.05 -0.08
C ILE A 277 -3.12 26.83 -0.61
N LEU A 278 -2.17 26.31 0.17
CA LEU A 278 -1.39 25.12 -0.20
C LEU A 278 -2.24 23.85 -0.33
N ASP A 279 -3.29 23.70 0.50
CA ASP A 279 -4.23 22.57 0.44
C ASP A 279 -5.21 22.65 -0.74
N GLN A 280 -5.70 23.85 -1.10
CA GLN A 280 -6.72 23.99 -2.14
C GLN A 280 -6.15 24.00 -3.56
N LEU A 281 -4.93 24.49 -3.78
CA LEU A 281 -4.33 24.57 -5.12
C LEU A 281 -4.22 23.19 -5.82
N PRO A 282 -3.78 22.10 -5.17
CA PRO A 282 -3.77 20.76 -5.77
C PRO A 282 -5.16 20.20 -6.08
N LYS A 283 -6.20 20.63 -5.34
CA LYS A 283 -7.60 20.22 -5.51
C LYS A 283 -8.30 20.89 -6.70
N TRP A 284 -7.58 21.61 -7.57
CA TRP A 284 -8.19 22.40 -8.65
C TRP A 284 -8.84 21.57 -9.76
N ALA A 285 -8.29 20.40 -10.08
CA ALA A 285 -8.70 19.58 -11.22
C ALA A 285 -8.91 18.09 -10.87
N PRO A 286 -9.73 17.77 -9.86
CA PRO A 286 -9.88 16.41 -9.35
C PRO A 286 -10.57 15.50 -10.37
N VAL A 287 -10.12 14.25 -10.44
CA VAL A 287 -10.51 13.29 -11.47
C VAL A 287 -10.66 11.89 -10.88
N THR A 288 -11.34 11.03 -11.62
CA THR A 288 -11.43 9.60 -11.36
C THR A 288 -11.05 8.82 -12.62
N ARG A 289 -10.75 7.54 -12.48
CA ARG A 289 -10.38 6.66 -13.59
C ARG A 289 -11.12 5.36 -13.51
N GLU A 290 -11.48 4.87 -14.68
CA GLU A 290 -12.07 3.55 -14.87
C GLU A 290 -11.21 2.75 -15.84
N THR A 291 -11.25 1.44 -15.66
CA THR A 291 -10.42 0.43 -16.32
C THR A 291 -11.31 -0.58 -17.03
N TYR A 292 -10.80 -1.18 -18.11
CA TYR A 292 -11.52 -2.09 -18.97
C TYR A 292 -10.77 -3.42 -19.07
N LEU A 293 -11.00 -4.28 -18.07
CA LEU A 293 -10.34 -5.58 -17.93
C LEU A 293 -10.66 -6.54 -19.09
N ASP A 294 -11.85 -6.41 -19.66
CA ASP A 294 -12.29 -7.08 -20.89
C ASP A 294 -11.39 -6.72 -22.09
N ARG A 295 -11.09 -5.43 -22.27
CA ARG A 295 -10.19 -4.95 -23.34
C ARG A 295 -8.74 -5.32 -23.10
N LEU A 296 -8.31 -5.40 -21.84
CA LEU A 296 -6.99 -5.90 -21.48
C LEU A 296 -6.85 -7.39 -21.86
N ALA A 297 -7.85 -8.21 -21.53
CA ALA A 297 -7.87 -9.62 -21.90
C ALA A 297 -7.87 -9.80 -23.43
N LEU A 298 -8.77 -9.11 -24.15
CA LEU A 298 -8.82 -9.15 -25.61
C LEU A 298 -7.51 -8.74 -26.30
N ARG A 299 -6.63 -7.95 -25.65
CA ARG A 299 -5.35 -7.51 -26.22
C ARG A 299 -4.14 -8.37 -25.81
N TYR A 300 -4.13 -8.91 -24.59
CA TYR A 300 -2.94 -9.55 -24.00
C TYR A 300 -3.18 -10.94 -23.39
N ASP A 301 -4.42 -11.40 -23.27
CA ASP A 301 -4.81 -12.63 -22.56
C ASP A 301 -6.01 -13.27 -23.29
N ARG A 302 -5.84 -13.53 -24.60
CA ARG A 302 -6.87 -14.18 -25.44
C ARG A 302 -6.81 -15.69 -25.22
N GLU A 303 -7.99 -16.30 -25.05
CA GLU A 303 -8.14 -17.75 -24.96
C GLU A 303 -7.56 -18.42 -26.22
N GLY A 304 -6.65 -19.38 -26.04
CA GLY A 304 -5.93 -20.08 -27.11
C GLY A 304 -4.62 -19.43 -27.59
N GLU A 305 -4.36 -18.16 -27.28
CA GLU A 305 -3.06 -17.53 -27.53
C GLU A 305 -2.12 -17.65 -26.32
N ALA A 306 -0.80 -17.59 -26.57
CA ALA A 306 0.16 -17.41 -25.49
C ALA A 306 -0.07 -16.05 -24.80
N CYS A 307 -0.24 -16.06 -23.47
CA CYS A 307 -0.46 -14.84 -22.71
C CYS A 307 0.70 -13.84 -22.87
N ARG A 308 0.37 -12.56 -23.08
CA ARG A 308 1.31 -11.45 -23.35
C ARG A 308 1.38 -10.42 -22.22
N LEU A 309 0.72 -10.64 -21.09
CA LEU A 309 0.48 -9.66 -19.99
C LEU A 309 1.70 -9.03 -19.27
N SER A 310 2.95 -9.36 -19.62
CA SER A 310 4.16 -9.05 -18.83
C SER A 310 4.18 -9.57 -17.36
N PRO A 311 5.37 -9.84 -16.78
CA PRO A 311 5.50 -10.30 -15.39
C PRO A 311 5.45 -9.16 -14.35
N ILE A 312 5.21 -9.54 -13.08
CA ILE A 312 5.21 -8.65 -11.92
C ILE A 312 5.83 -9.32 -10.68
N ASP A 313 6.72 -8.59 -10.00
CA ASP A 313 7.29 -9.00 -8.71
C ASP A 313 6.52 -8.33 -7.55
N PHE A 314 6.00 -9.12 -6.61
CA PHE A 314 5.40 -8.66 -5.36
C PHE A 314 6.46 -8.60 -4.26
N PHE A 315 6.57 -7.46 -3.56
CA PHE A 315 7.47 -7.27 -2.42
C PHE A 315 6.65 -7.12 -1.14
N VAL A 316 6.88 -8.02 -0.18
CA VAL A 316 6.31 -7.97 1.18
C VAL A 316 7.45 -7.73 2.16
N SER A 317 7.39 -6.67 2.95
CA SER A 317 8.41 -6.37 3.98
C SER A 317 7.88 -6.58 5.39
N THR A 318 8.64 -7.28 6.23
CA THR A 318 8.37 -7.53 7.66
C THR A 318 9.65 -7.37 8.46
N VAL A 319 9.53 -6.96 9.74
CA VAL A 319 10.70 -6.67 10.60
C VAL A 319 10.73 -7.51 11.86
N ASP A 320 9.58 -7.83 12.45
CA ASP A 320 9.52 -8.52 13.74
C ASP A 320 8.25 -9.40 13.84
N PRO A 321 8.36 -10.72 13.62
CA PRO A 321 7.20 -11.62 13.64
C PRO A 321 6.53 -11.75 15.02
N LEU A 322 7.12 -11.23 16.10
CA LEU A 322 6.45 -11.16 17.41
C LEU A 322 5.55 -9.92 17.55
N LYS A 323 5.76 -8.87 16.74
CA LYS A 323 4.90 -7.67 16.67
C LYS A 323 3.93 -7.69 15.49
N GLU A 324 4.29 -8.43 14.45
CA GLU A 324 3.57 -8.63 13.20
C GLU A 324 3.32 -10.16 13.06
N PRO A 325 2.26 -10.71 13.69
CA PRO A 325 2.05 -12.16 13.82
C PRO A 325 2.21 -12.92 12.49
N PRO A 326 2.91 -14.07 12.44
CA PRO A 326 3.23 -14.74 11.18
C PRO A 326 2.00 -15.14 10.36
N ILE A 327 0.88 -15.43 11.03
CA ILE A 327 -0.41 -15.75 10.39
C ILE A 327 -0.95 -14.60 9.54
N ILE A 328 -0.66 -13.34 9.90
CA ILE A 328 -1.05 -12.15 9.12
C ILE A 328 -0.22 -12.10 7.83
N THR A 329 1.10 -12.23 7.96
CA THR A 329 2.03 -12.30 6.82
C THR A 329 1.70 -13.46 5.89
N ALA A 330 1.35 -14.63 6.45
CA ALA A 330 0.91 -15.80 5.70
C ALA A 330 -0.38 -15.53 4.90
N ASN A 331 -1.40 -14.92 5.52
CA ASN A 331 -2.64 -14.54 4.81
C ASN A 331 -2.37 -13.54 3.67
N THR A 332 -1.48 -12.59 3.87
CA THR A 332 -1.02 -11.67 2.81
C THR A 332 -0.34 -12.44 1.68
N VAL A 333 0.63 -13.31 1.97
CA VAL A 333 1.33 -14.13 0.96
C VAL A 333 0.35 -15.05 0.21
N LEU A 334 -0.56 -15.74 0.90
CA LEU A 334 -1.58 -16.59 0.29
C LEU A 334 -2.49 -15.81 -0.67
N SER A 335 -2.86 -14.59 -0.31
CA SER A 335 -3.65 -13.72 -1.20
C SER A 335 -2.89 -13.25 -2.45
N ILE A 336 -1.55 -13.15 -2.36
CA ILE A 336 -0.66 -12.81 -3.48
C ILE A 336 -0.46 -14.02 -4.40
N LEU A 337 -0.15 -15.20 -3.85
CA LEU A 337 0.01 -16.44 -4.63
C LEU A 337 -1.30 -16.86 -5.32
N ALA A 338 -2.43 -16.40 -4.81
CA ALA A 338 -3.75 -16.67 -5.37
C ALA A 338 -4.27 -15.60 -6.34
N VAL A 339 -3.53 -14.56 -6.77
CA VAL A 339 -4.09 -13.49 -7.65
C VAL A 339 -4.68 -13.98 -8.99
N ASP A 340 -5.55 -13.17 -9.60
CA ASP A 340 -6.07 -13.42 -10.96
C ASP A 340 -5.06 -12.93 -12.00
N TYR A 341 -4.02 -13.76 -12.20
CA TYR A 341 -2.92 -13.50 -13.13
C TYR A 341 -2.22 -14.82 -13.54
N PRO A 342 -1.54 -14.88 -14.70
CA PRO A 342 -0.75 -16.05 -15.08
C PRO A 342 0.33 -16.41 -14.06
N VAL A 343 0.47 -17.72 -13.79
CA VAL A 343 1.34 -18.26 -12.73
C VAL A 343 2.82 -17.94 -12.98
N ASP A 344 3.27 -18.13 -14.22
CA ASP A 344 4.61 -17.85 -14.72
C ASP A 344 5.02 -16.37 -14.60
N ARG A 345 4.05 -15.50 -14.31
CA ARG A 345 4.18 -14.03 -14.33
C ARG A 345 4.05 -13.38 -12.95
N VAL A 346 3.86 -14.17 -11.90
CA VAL A 346 3.80 -13.68 -10.52
C VAL A 346 4.94 -14.28 -9.72
N SER A 347 5.71 -13.42 -9.05
CA SER A 347 6.74 -13.82 -8.10
C SER A 347 6.60 -13.00 -6.82
N CYS A 348 6.55 -13.65 -5.66
CA CYS A 348 6.41 -13.05 -4.35
C CYS A 348 7.72 -13.13 -3.56
N TYR A 349 8.24 -11.97 -3.16
CA TYR A 349 9.46 -11.81 -2.39
C TYR A 349 9.12 -11.30 -0.99
N VAL A 350 9.40 -12.11 0.04
CA VAL A 350 9.22 -11.73 1.43
C VAL A 350 10.57 -11.32 2.02
N SER A 351 10.74 -10.03 2.29
CA SER A 351 11.91 -9.51 3.00
C SER A 351 11.73 -9.67 4.50
N ASP A 352 12.56 -10.50 5.11
CA ASP A 352 12.71 -10.60 6.55
C ASP A 352 13.88 -9.73 7.02
N ASP A 353 13.57 -8.54 7.55
CA ASP A 353 14.57 -7.67 8.17
C ASP A 353 14.92 -8.11 9.61
N GLY A 354 14.21 -9.09 10.17
CA GLY A 354 14.44 -9.66 11.50
C GLY A 354 15.32 -10.91 11.50
N ALA A 355 15.55 -11.54 10.35
CA ALA A 355 16.30 -12.81 10.20
C ALA A 355 15.80 -13.93 11.13
N SER A 356 14.47 -14.03 11.27
CA SER A 356 13.81 -14.84 12.29
C SER A 356 13.42 -16.21 11.76
N MET A 357 13.93 -17.26 12.40
CA MET A 357 13.54 -18.64 12.09
C MET A 357 12.02 -18.86 12.19
N LEU A 358 11.31 -18.12 13.05
CA LEU A 358 9.83 -18.17 13.12
C LEU A 358 9.17 -17.81 11.79
N LEU A 359 9.68 -16.79 11.09
CA LEU A 359 9.11 -16.39 9.80
C LEU A 359 9.52 -17.36 8.69
N PHE A 360 10.75 -17.87 8.72
CA PHE A 360 11.23 -18.89 7.81
C PHE A 360 10.38 -20.19 7.90
N ASP A 361 10.18 -20.72 9.12
CA ASP A 361 9.33 -21.89 9.36
C ASP A 361 7.87 -21.61 8.95
N ALA A 362 7.34 -20.43 9.29
CA ALA A 362 5.97 -20.04 8.95
C ALA A 362 5.75 -19.89 7.43
N LEU A 363 6.73 -19.41 6.67
CA LEU A 363 6.64 -19.34 5.20
C LEU A 363 6.71 -20.73 4.56
N SER A 364 7.45 -21.67 5.15
CA SER A 364 7.44 -23.08 4.71
C SER A 364 6.05 -23.70 4.86
N GLU A 365 5.42 -23.55 6.03
CA GLU A 365 4.03 -23.96 6.28
C GLU A 365 3.04 -23.24 5.34
N THR A 366 3.27 -21.95 5.06
CA THR A 366 2.44 -21.16 4.14
C THR A 366 2.55 -21.69 2.71
N ALA A 367 3.74 -22.10 2.27
CA ALA A 367 3.96 -22.69 0.96
C ALA A 367 3.23 -24.03 0.80
N GLU A 368 3.29 -24.91 1.81
CA GLU A 368 2.56 -26.19 1.80
C GLU A 368 1.04 -25.99 1.82
N PHE A 369 0.51 -25.02 2.57
CA PHE A 369 -0.92 -24.69 2.54
C PHE A 369 -1.36 -24.05 1.21
N ALA A 370 -0.50 -23.26 0.57
CA ALA A 370 -0.78 -22.64 -0.74
C ALA A 370 -1.12 -23.67 -1.83
N ARG A 371 -0.53 -24.88 -1.75
CA ARG A 371 -0.80 -26.01 -2.68
C ARG A 371 -2.25 -26.50 -2.70
N ARG A 372 -3.03 -26.18 -1.67
CA ARG A 372 -4.46 -26.51 -1.57
C ARG A 372 -5.34 -25.26 -1.68
N TRP A 373 -4.88 -24.14 -1.12
CA TRP A 373 -5.61 -22.86 -1.15
C TRP A 373 -5.66 -22.21 -2.54
N VAL A 374 -4.57 -22.19 -3.30
CA VAL A 374 -4.51 -21.52 -4.61
C VAL A 374 -5.41 -22.20 -5.66
N PRO A 375 -5.43 -23.55 -5.80
CA PRO A 375 -6.39 -24.24 -6.67
C PRO A 375 -7.84 -23.95 -6.27
N PHE A 376 -8.16 -24.06 -4.97
CA PHE A 376 -9.50 -23.74 -4.45
C PHE A 376 -9.95 -22.31 -4.81
N CYS A 377 -9.06 -21.33 -4.71
CA CYS A 377 -9.35 -19.95 -5.08
C CYS A 377 -9.62 -19.78 -6.58
N LYS A 378 -8.86 -20.46 -7.44
CA LYS A 378 -9.05 -20.42 -8.91
C LYS A 378 -10.33 -21.14 -9.31
N LYS A 379 -10.53 -22.37 -8.85
CA LYS A 379 -11.66 -23.26 -9.15
C LYS A 379 -13.02 -22.64 -8.81
N PHE A 380 -13.11 -21.92 -7.69
CA PHE A 380 -14.37 -21.31 -7.22
C PHE A 380 -14.40 -19.78 -7.28
N ALA A 381 -13.38 -19.15 -7.88
CA ALA A 381 -13.25 -17.69 -8.04
C ALA A 381 -13.53 -16.87 -6.77
N VAL A 382 -13.04 -17.34 -5.61
CA VAL A 382 -13.38 -16.76 -4.29
C VAL A 382 -12.77 -15.38 -4.07
N GLU A 383 -13.43 -14.55 -3.25
CA GLU A 383 -13.06 -13.15 -2.99
C GLU A 383 -13.40 -12.71 -1.55
N PRO A 384 -12.45 -12.24 -0.72
CA PRO A 384 -11.03 -12.05 -1.02
C PRO A 384 -10.28 -13.38 -1.05
N ARG A 385 -9.05 -13.36 -1.54
CA ARG A 385 -8.18 -14.56 -1.60
C ARG A 385 -7.27 -14.70 -0.38
N ALA A 386 -7.52 -13.93 0.69
CA ALA A 386 -6.93 -14.12 2.01
C ALA A 386 -7.86 -15.00 2.88
N PRO A 387 -7.43 -16.20 3.32
CA PRO A 387 -8.31 -17.17 3.97
C PRO A 387 -9.04 -16.64 5.22
N GLU A 388 -8.38 -15.94 6.14
CA GLU A 388 -8.99 -15.40 7.36
C GLU A 388 -10.17 -14.47 7.03
N PHE A 389 -9.98 -13.58 6.06
CA PHE A 389 -10.97 -12.60 5.62
C PHE A 389 -12.05 -13.19 4.69
N TYR A 390 -11.82 -14.37 4.13
CA TYR A 390 -12.84 -15.15 3.43
C TYR A 390 -13.71 -15.96 4.39
N PHE A 391 -13.11 -16.67 5.36
CA PHE A 391 -13.83 -17.54 6.28
C PHE A 391 -14.57 -16.79 7.40
N SER A 392 -14.17 -15.56 7.71
CA SER A 392 -14.90 -14.66 8.63
C SER A 392 -16.17 -14.04 8.02
N GLN A 393 -16.40 -14.16 6.70
CA GLN A 393 -17.64 -13.68 6.07
C GLN A 393 -18.84 -14.56 6.46
N LYS A 394 -19.86 -13.91 7.03
CA LYS A 394 -21.13 -14.53 7.44
C LYS A 394 -22.10 -14.64 6.26
N ILE A 395 -21.71 -15.40 5.24
CA ILE A 395 -22.52 -15.69 4.03
C ILE A 395 -23.19 -17.05 4.17
N ASP A 396 -24.48 -17.11 3.82
CA ASP A 396 -25.31 -18.31 3.87
C ASP A 396 -25.37 -19.01 2.51
N TYR A 397 -24.34 -19.78 2.20
CA TYR A 397 -24.16 -20.50 0.93
C TYR A 397 -25.18 -21.64 0.69
N LEU A 398 -26.18 -21.82 1.55
CA LEU A 398 -27.30 -22.75 1.33
C LEU A 398 -28.52 -22.07 0.68
N LYS A 399 -28.58 -20.72 0.67
CA LYS A 399 -29.70 -19.97 0.07
C LYS A 399 -29.54 -19.79 -1.43
N ASP A 400 -28.32 -19.52 -1.87
CA ASP A 400 -27.98 -19.48 -3.29
C ASP A 400 -27.89 -20.90 -3.84
N LYS A 401 -28.23 -21.10 -5.12
CA LYS A 401 -28.13 -22.39 -5.82
C LYS A 401 -26.67 -22.74 -6.15
N VAL A 402 -25.81 -22.76 -5.15
CA VAL A 402 -24.39 -23.09 -5.30
C VAL A 402 -24.23 -24.59 -5.49
N GLN A 403 -23.23 -25.01 -6.27
CA GLN A 403 -22.96 -26.43 -6.55
C GLN A 403 -22.75 -27.21 -5.22
N PRO A 404 -23.37 -28.38 -5.02
CA PRO A 404 -23.21 -29.17 -3.78
C PRO A 404 -21.74 -29.53 -3.46
N THR A 405 -20.93 -29.72 -4.50
CA THR A 405 -19.46 -29.93 -4.43
C THR A 405 -18.76 -28.78 -3.70
N PHE A 406 -19.08 -27.53 -4.03
CA PHE A 406 -18.49 -26.34 -3.40
C PHE A 406 -18.73 -26.31 -1.89
N VAL A 407 -19.93 -26.65 -1.41
CA VAL A 407 -20.23 -26.63 0.04
C VAL A 407 -19.41 -27.69 0.78
N LYS A 408 -19.19 -28.87 0.18
CA LYS A 408 -18.32 -29.93 0.73
C LYS A 408 -16.86 -29.48 0.75
N GLU A 409 -16.34 -29.00 -0.37
CA GLU A 409 -14.95 -28.56 -0.51
C GLU A 409 -14.63 -27.34 0.35
N ARG A 410 -15.52 -26.34 0.41
CA ARG A 410 -15.37 -25.17 1.30
C ARG A 410 -15.30 -25.58 2.78
N ARG A 411 -16.05 -26.60 3.20
CA ARG A 411 -15.99 -27.13 4.58
C ARG A 411 -14.68 -27.87 4.84
N ALA A 412 -14.16 -28.62 3.88
CA ALA A 412 -12.83 -29.24 3.98
C ALA A 412 -11.73 -28.17 4.08
N MET A 413 -11.70 -27.22 3.13
CA MET A 413 -10.74 -26.11 3.09
C MET A 413 -10.76 -25.26 4.36
N LYS A 414 -11.94 -25.06 4.98
CA LYS A 414 -11.99 -24.38 6.29
C LYS A 414 -11.25 -25.17 7.37
N ARG A 415 -11.42 -26.50 7.45
CA ARG A 415 -10.71 -27.33 8.45
C ARG A 415 -9.20 -27.29 8.24
N GLU A 416 -8.75 -27.46 6.99
CA GLU A 416 -7.33 -27.35 6.64
C GLU A 416 -6.73 -25.98 7.03
N TYR A 417 -7.51 -24.90 6.90
CA TYR A 417 -7.09 -23.57 7.33
C TYR A 417 -7.01 -23.41 8.86
N GLU A 418 -7.95 -23.97 9.64
CA GLU A 418 -7.83 -23.97 11.10
C GLU A 418 -6.66 -24.85 11.58
N GLU A 419 -6.40 -25.99 10.93
CA GLU A 419 -5.21 -26.82 11.19
C GLU A 419 -3.92 -26.07 10.86
N PHE A 420 -3.88 -25.32 9.75
CA PHE A 420 -2.78 -24.43 9.41
C PHE A 420 -2.58 -23.34 10.48
N LYS A 421 -3.65 -22.70 10.98
CA LYS A 421 -3.58 -21.76 12.12
C LYS A 421 -2.99 -22.42 13.36
N VAL A 422 -3.36 -23.67 13.68
CA VAL A 422 -2.78 -24.42 14.80
C VAL A 422 -1.29 -24.66 14.60
N ARG A 423 -0.83 -25.06 13.41
CA ARG A 423 0.61 -25.24 13.11
C ARG A 423 1.40 -23.93 13.24
N ILE A 424 0.90 -22.83 12.69
CA ILE A 424 1.52 -21.50 12.85
C ILE A 424 1.57 -21.06 14.31
N ASN A 425 0.50 -21.27 15.08
CA ASN A 425 0.46 -20.95 16.51
C ASN A 425 1.43 -21.81 17.34
N ALA A 426 1.64 -23.08 16.97
CA ALA A 426 2.67 -23.93 17.59
C ALA A 426 4.09 -23.40 17.32
N LEU A 427 4.37 -22.90 16.11
CA LEU A 427 5.64 -22.22 15.80
C LEU A 427 5.81 -20.93 16.63
N VAL A 428 4.76 -20.11 16.78
CA VAL A 428 4.80 -18.90 17.62
C VAL A 428 5.07 -19.25 19.09
N ALA A 429 4.40 -20.27 19.62
CA ALA A 429 4.59 -20.74 21.00
C ALA A 429 6.00 -21.32 21.24
N LYS A 430 6.57 -22.03 20.24
CA LYS A 430 7.98 -22.43 20.23
C LYS A 430 8.89 -21.20 20.27
N ALA A 431 8.66 -20.22 19.39
CA ALA A 431 9.50 -19.03 19.24
C ALA A 431 9.52 -18.10 20.47
N GLN A 432 8.46 -18.07 21.28
CA GLN A 432 8.45 -17.36 22.57
C GLN A 432 9.48 -17.93 23.57
N LYS A 433 9.84 -19.21 23.44
CA LYS A 433 10.86 -19.88 24.25
C LYS A 433 12.17 -19.96 23.48
N LYS A 434 12.85 -18.81 23.30
CA LYS A 434 14.17 -18.77 22.63
C LYS A 434 15.17 -19.65 23.41
N PRO A 435 15.83 -20.64 22.77
CA PRO A 435 16.89 -21.43 23.41
C PRO A 435 18.10 -20.54 23.74
N GLU A 436 18.80 -20.85 24.84
CA GLU A 436 19.98 -20.09 25.29
C GLU A 436 21.13 -20.15 24.27
N GLU A 437 21.37 -21.34 23.69
CA GLU A 437 22.37 -21.57 22.64
C GLU A 437 21.95 -21.02 21.26
N GLY A 438 20.71 -20.52 21.14
CA GLY A 438 20.10 -20.09 19.88
C GLY A 438 19.36 -21.22 19.14
N TRP A 439 18.81 -20.87 17.99
CA TRP A 439 18.08 -21.82 17.14
C TRP A 439 19.03 -22.70 16.33
N VAL A 440 18.62 -23.94 16.09
CA VAL A 440 19.28 -24.91 15.20
C VAL A 440 18.32 -25.35 14.10
N MET A 441 18.86 -25.58 12.91
CA MET A 441 18.15 -26.06 11.73
C MET A 441 17.98 -27.60 11.78
N GLN A 442 17.16 -28.14 10.87
CA GLN A 442 16.85 -29.58 10.81
C GLN A 442 18.07 -30.47 10.51
N ASP A 443 19.12 -29.91 9.91
CA ASP A 443 20.40 -30.59 9.65
C ASP A 443 21.38 -30.53 10.85
N GLY A 444 20.99 -29.87 11.94
CA GLY A 444 21.82 -29.66 13.13
C GLY A 444 22.73 -28.44 13.07
N THR A 445 22.74 -27.67 11.99
CA THR A 445 23.53 -26.43 11.91
C THR A 445 22.86 -25.30 12.70
N PRO A 446 23.64 -24.36 13.29
CA PRO A 446 23.06 -23.20 13.98
C PRO A 446 22.41 -22.24 12.97
N TRP A 447 21.22 -21.74 13.29
CA TRP A 447 20.49 -20.78 12.44
C TRP A 447 21.33 -19.53 12.18
N PRO A 448 21.63 -19.17 10.90
CA PRO A 448 22.52 -18.05 10.60
C PRO A 448 22.01 -16.69 11.09
N GLY A 449 20.68 -16.53 11.23
CA GLY A 449 20.04 -15.32 11.74
C GLY A 449 19.95 -15.22 13.27
N ASN A 450 20.60 -16.10 14.05
CA ASN A 450 20.53 -16.10 15.52
C ASN A 450 20.95 -14.75 16.16
N ASN A 451 21.82 -14.00 15.48
CA ASN A 451 22.12 -12.60 15.78
C ASN A 451 21.53 -11.70 14.69
N THR A 452 20.39 -11.07 14.99
CA THR A 452 19.62 -10.20 14.08
C THR A 452 20.34 -8.89 13.67
N ARG A 453 21.55 -8.64 14.21
CA ARG A 453 22.41 -7.50 13.86
C ARG A 453 23.72 -7.91 13.17
N ASP A 454 24.05 -9.21 13.15
CA ASP A 454 25.26 -9.74 12.53
C ASP A 454 24.98 -11.13 11.95
N HIS A 455 24.49 -11.17 10.71
CA HIS A 455 24.14 -12.41 10.01
C HIS A 455 24.42 -12.28 8.50
N PRO A 456 24.75 -13.40 7.82
CA PRO A 456 24.88 -13.42 6.37
C PRO A 456 23.57 -13.09 5.65
N GLY A 457 23.68 -12.79 4.35
CA GLY A 457 22.52 -12.78 3.47
C GLY A 457 21.98 -14.19 3.32
N MET A 458 20.66 -14.33 3.27
CA MET A 458 19.95 -15.61 3.22
C MET A 458 18.84 -15.53 2.17
N ILE A 459 18.76 -16.54 1.29
CA ILE A 459 17.72 -16.67 0.26
C ILE A 459 17.21 -18.11 0.23
N GLN A 460 15.88 -18.28 0.20
CA GLN A 460 15.21 -19.55 -0.04
C GLN A 460 14.13 -19.36 -1.10
N VAL A 461 14.06 -20.25 -2.08
CA VAL A 461 12.92 -20.36 -3.00
C VAL A 461 12.06 -21.53 -2.52
N TYR A 462 10.76 -21.32 -2.27
CA TYR A 462 9.83 -22.36 -1.82
C TYR A 462 8.95 -22.90 -2.96
N LEU A 463 8.49 -22.01 -3.84
CA LEU A 463 7.54 -22.30 -4.93
C LEU A 463 8.02 -21.69 -6.25
N GLY A 464 7.42 -22.09 -7.37
CA GLY A 464 7.78 -21.71 -8.75
C GLY A 464 8.20 -22.92 -9.59
N ASN A 465 8.81 -22.69 -10.75
CA ASN A 465 9.17 -23.72 -11.76
C ASN A 465 10.03 -24.91 -11.25
N GLN A 466 10.62 -24.78 -10.06
CA GLN A 466 11.49 -25.78 -9.41
C GLN A 466 10.98 -26.17 -8.01
N GLY A 467 9.84 -25.61 -7.58
CA GLY A 467 9.24 -25.85 -6.27
C GLY A 467 8.17 -26.94 -6.31
N ALA A 468 7.47 -27.10 -5.19
CA ALA A 468 6.35 -28.04 -5.11
C ALA A 468 5.18 -27.60 -6.01
N LEU A 469 4.65 -28.55 -6.79
CA LEU A 469 3.39 -28.41 -7.54
C LEU A 469 2.20 -28.41 -6.57
N ASP A 470 1.07 -27.86 -7.01
CA ASP A 470 -0.19 -27.94 -6.29
C ASP A 470 -0.76 -29.38 -6.25
N VAL A 471 -1.87 -29.59 -5.54
CA VAL A 471 -2.49 -30.92 -5.42
C VAL A 471 -3.13 -31.45 -6.71
N GLU A 472 -3.26 -30.63 -7.74
CA GLU A 472 -3.76 -31.00 -9.07
C GLU A 472 -2.59 -31.21 -10.07
N GLY A 473 -1.34 -30.94 -9.66
CA GLY A 473 -0.15 -31.08 -10.48
C GLY A 473 0.24 -29.83 -11.26
N HIS A 474 -0.38 -28.67 -11.01
CA HIS A 474 -0.04 -27.42 -11.68
C HIS A 474 1.04 -26.62 -10.94
N GLU A 475 1.73 -25.74 -11.66
CA GLU A 475 2.71 -24.82 -11.07
C GLU A 475 2.01 -23.75 -10.19
N LEU A 476 2.72 -23.33 -9.13
CA LEU A 476 2.34 -22.23 -8.25
C LEU A 476 3.26 -21.02 -8.44
N PRO A 477 2.77 -19.78 -8.24
CA PRO A 477 3.61 -18.59 -8.36
C PRO A 477 4.83 -18.66 -7.45
N ARG A 478 5.94 -18.09 -7.93
CA ARG A 478 7.22 -18.19 -7.22
C ARG A 478 7.13 -17.54 -5.85
N LEU A 479 7.63 -18.21 -4.80
CA LEU A 479 7.73 -17.66 -3.45
C LEU A 479 9.20 -17.68 -3.01
N VAL A 480 9.74 -16.51 -2.67
CA VAL A 480 11.13 -16.32 -2.28
C VAL A 480 11.20 -15.61 -0.92
N TYR A 481 11.85 -16.24 0.05
CA TYR A 481 12.27 -15.58 1.29
C TYR A 481 13.64 -14.95 1.09
N VAL A 482 13.80 -13.71 1.55
CA VAL A 482 15.05 -12.94 1.46
C VAL A 482 15.31 -12.27 2.81
N SER A 483 16.44 -12.58 3.43
CA SER A 483 16.98 -11.80 4.55
C SER A 483 18.34 -11.27 4.13
N ARG A 484 18.45 -9.96 3.90
CA ARG A 484 19.70 -9.30 3.48
C ARG A 484 20.79 -9.38 4.54
N GLU A 485 22.06 -9.28 4.14
CA GLU A 485 23.17 -9.29 5.09
C GLU A 485 23.09 -8.09 6.05
N LYS A 486 23.38 -8.33 7.33
CA LYS A 486 23.54 -7.27 8.35
C LYS A 486 24.85 -7.48 9.08
N ARG A 487 25.59 -6.39 9.31
CA ARG A 487 26.85 -6.36 10.06
C ARG A 487 26.89 -5.13 10.97
N PRO A 488 27.51 -5.21 12.16
CA PRO A 488 27.76 -4.05 13.00
C PRO A 488 28.54 -2.95 12.25
N GLY A 489 28.19 -1.69 12.47
CA GLY A 489 28.79 -0.54 11.79
C GLY A 489 28.15 -0.17 10.44
N TYR A 490 27.46 -1.09 9.77
CA TYR A 490 26.77 -0.80 8.50
C TYR A 490 25.35 -0.26 8.74
N ASN A 491 25.01 0.86 8.08
CA ASN A 491 23.65 1.40 8.12
C ASN A 491 22.77 0.66 7.12
N HIS A 492 21.79 -0.09 7.62
CA HIS A 492 20.86 -0.86 6.79
C HIS A 492 19.62 -0.05 6.35
N HIS A 493 19.49 1.24 6.67
CA HIS A 493 18.45 2.13 6.13
C HIS A 493 16.98 1.66 6.31
N LYS A 494 16.70 0.80 7.30
CA LYS A 494 15.35 0.29 7.65
C LYS A 494 14.59 -0.24 6.42
N LYS A 495 13.30 0.09 6.28
CA LYS A 495 12.40 -0.37 5.21
C LYS A 495 12.91 0.01 3.81
N ALA A 496 13.38 1.24 3.62
CA ALA A 496 13.93 1.70 2.34
C ALA A 496 15.06 0.79 1.83
N GLY A 497 16.00 0.42 2.71
CA GLY A 497 17.08 -0.50 2.37
C GLY A 497 16.64 -1.96 2.15
N ALA A 498 15.59 -2.40 2.86
CA ALA A 498 15.00 -3.73 2.65
C ALA A 498 14.36 -3.82 1.25
N MET A 499 13.61 -2.78 0.87
CA MET A 499 13.05 -2.64 -0.47
C MET A 499 14.13 -2.60 -1.55
N ASN A 500 15.24 -1.87 -1.34
CA ASN A 500 16.36 -1.84 -2.30
C ASN A 500 17.12 -3.17 -2.42
N ALA A 501 17.18 -3.97 -1.35
CA ALA A 501 17.68 -5.35 -1.44
C ALA A 501 16.73 -6.22 -2.31
N LEU A 502 15.41 -6.10 -2.13
CA LEU A 502 14.44 -6.81 -2.97
C LEU A 502 14.49 -6.38 -4.45
N VAL A 503 14.66 -5.09 -4.76
CA VAL A 503 14.85 -4.61 -6.15
C VAL A 503 16.03 -5.32 -6.83
N ARG A 504 17.13 -5.47 -6.10
CA ARG A 504 18.36 -6.12 -6.59
C ARG A 504 18.17 -7.62 -6.76
N VAL A 505 17.65 -8.34 -5.76
CA VAL A 505 17.41 -9.80 -5.84
C VAL A 505 16.45 -10.17 -6.96
N SER A 506 15.29 -9.51 -7.02
CA SER A 506 14.31 -9.77 -8.07
C SER A 506 14.88 -9.49 -9.46
N ALA A 507 15.70 -8.43 -9.64
CA ALA A 507 16.37 -8.16 -10.91
C ALA A 507 17.35 -9.26 -11.35
N VAL A 508 17.90 -10.05 -10.42
CA VAL A 508 18.77 -11.20 -10.73
C VAL A 508 17.96 -12.48 -10.95
N LEU A 509 16.81 -12.66 -10.29
CA LEU A 509 16.06 -13.92 -10.29
C LEU A 509 14.87 -13.98 -11.27
N THR A 510 14.23 -12.85 -11.58
CA THR A 510 13.01 -12.76 -12.43
C THR A 510 13.05 -11.57 -13.39
N ASN A 511 13.56 -10.43 -12.91
CA ASN A 511 13.63 -9.15 -13.59
C ASN A 511 12.29 -8.68 -14.17
N ALA A 512 11.19 -8.78 -13.42
CA ALA A 512 9.89 -8.35 -13.93
C ALA A 512 9.85 -6.83 -14.15
N PRO A 513 9.29 -6.30 -15.26
CA PRO A 513 9.31 -4.85 -15.53
C PRO A 513 8.48 -4.04 -14.51
N PHE A 514 7.59 -4.69 -13.77
CA PHE A 514 6.73 -4.09 -12.76
C PHE A 514 6.95 -4.71 -11.37
N ILE A 515 6.83 -3.88 -10.34
CA ILE A 515 7.02 -4.27 -8.93
C ILE A 515 5.83 -3.77 -8.11
N LEU A 516 5.11 -4.66 -7.42
CA LEU A 516 4.03 -4.30 -6.48
C LEU A 516 4.52 -4.39 -5.05
N ASN A 517 4.42 -3.33 -4.25
CA ASN A 517 4.81 -3.39 -2.84
C ASN A 517 3.63 -3.42 -1.88
N LEU A 518 3.73 -4.28 -0.86
CA LEU A 518 2.75 -4.43 0.22
C LEU A 518 3.46 -4.47 1.59
N ASP A 519 2.77 -3.94 2.60
CA ASP A 519 3.08 -4.24 4.00
C ASP A 519 2.64 -5.67 4.32
N CYS A 520 3.28 -6.33 5.28
CA CYS A 520 2.95 -7.71 5.67
C CYS A 520 1.50 -7.91 6.16
N ASP A 521 0.82 -6.84 6.55
CA ASP A 521 -0.59 -6.83 6.94
C ASP A 521 -1.55 -6.35 5.86
N HIS A 522 -1.10 -6.13 4.62
CA HIS A 522 -1.93 -5.66 3.51
C HIS A 522 -2.16 -6.77 2.48
N TYR A 523 -3.31 -7.44 2.59
CA TYR A 523 -3.70 -8.53 1.71
C TYR A 523 -4.39 -8.04 0.42
N VAL A 524 -4.38 -8.90 -0.61
CA VAL A 524 -5.10 -8.69 -1.86
C VAL A 524 -6.59 -8.95 -1.64
N ASN A 525 -7.38 -7.87 -1.55
CA ASN A 525 -8.81 -7.94 -1.35
C ASN A 525 -9.60 -8.10 -2.66
N ASN A 526 -9.03 -7.68 -3.80
CA ASN A 526 -9.56 -7.88 -5.15
C ASN A 526 -8.48 -8.54 -6.00
N SER A 527 -8.67 -9.80 -6.38
CA SER A 527 -7.67 -10.59 -7.11
C SER A 527 -7.27 -9.99 -8.46
N LYS A 528 -8.13 -9.16 -9.06
CA LYS A 528 -7.92 -8.49 -10.34
C LYS A 528 -7.06 -7.23 -10.24
N ALA A 529 -6.66 -6.80 -9.03
CA ALA A 529 -5.90 -5.56 -8.81
C ALA A 529 -4.63 -5.42 -9.68
N VAL A 530 -3.95 -6.52 -10.01
CA VAL A 530 -2.80 -6.52 -10.94
C VAL A 530 -3.25 -6.12 -12.35
N ARG A 531 -4.33 -6.73 -12.86
CA ARG A 531 -4.90 -6.41 -14.18
C ARG A 531 -5.39 -4.95 -14.25
N GLU A 532 -5.94 -4.42 -13.16
CA GLU A 532 -6.31 -2.98 -13.05
C GLU A 532 -5.09 -2.07 -13.24
N ALA A 533 -3.94 -2.39 -12.64
CA ALA A 533 -2.70 -1.65 -12.84
C ALA A 533 -2.15 -1.79 -14.27
N MET A 534 -2.22 -2.99 -14.86
CA MET A 534 -1.75 -3.24 -16.24
C MET A 534 -2.52 -2.45 -17.29
N CYS A 535 -3.81 -2.15 -17.06
CA CYS A 535 -4.58 -1.24 -17.92
C CYS A 535 -3.90 0.14 -18.11
N PHE A 536 -3.10 0.60 -17.15
CA PHE A 536 -2.34 1.86 -17.24
C PHE A 536 -0.87 1.64 -17.61
N LEU A 537 -0.23 0.61 -17.04
CA LEU A 537 1.22 0.37 -17.18
C LEU A 537 1.60 -0.22 -18.55
N MET A 538 0.73 -1.07 -19.12
CA MET A 538 0.91 -1.61 -20.48
C MET A 538 0.30 -0.72 -21.57
N ASP A 539 -0.32 0.42 -21.21
CA ASP A 539 -0.85 1.36 -22.20
C ASP A 539 0.28 1.94 -23.08
N PRO A 540 0.25 1.79 -24.41
CA PRO A 540 1.35 2.21 -25.28
C PRO A 540 1.68 3.71 -25.25
N GLN A 541 0.72 4.56 -24.87
CA GLN A 541 0.89 6.02 -24.87
C GLN A 541 1.25 6.58 -23.48
N LEU A 542 0.63 6.02 -22.44
CA LEU A 542 0.74 6.45 -21.05
C LEU A 542 1.80 5.65 -20.28
N GLY A 543 1.83 4.32 -20.42
CA GLY A 543 2.66 3.41 -19.62
C GLY A 543 4.15 3.76 -19.63
N LYS A 544 4.70 4.05 -20.83
CA LYS A 544 6.09 4.54 -21.01
C LYS A 544 6.42 5.85 -20.26
N LYS A 545 5.42 6.55 -19.71
CA LYS A 545 5.56 7.82 -18.95
C LYS A 545 5.10 7.68 -17.49
N LEU A 546 4.72 6.48 -17.04
CA LEU A 546 4.30 6.20 -15.67
C LEU A 546 5.45 5.64 -14.83
N CYS A 547 5.66 6.23 -13.64
CA CYS A 547 6.52 5.65 -12.62
C CYS A 547 5.79 4.65 -11.72
N TYR A 548 4.51 4.90 -11.41
CA TYR A 548 3.70 3.97 -10.61
C TYR A 548 2.18 4.20 -10.69
N VAL A 549 1.43 3.14 -10.36
CA VAL A 549 -0.02 3.15 -10.09
C VAL A 549 -0.23 2.95 -8.59
N GLN A 550 -0.79 3.96 -7.91
CA GLN A 550 -1.10 3.92 -6.48
C GLN A 550 -2.58 3.57 -6.28
N PHE A 551 -2.87 2.60 -5.43
CA PHE A 551 -4.23 2.28 -4.98
C PHE A 551 -4.54 2.93 -3.62
N PRO A 552 -5.82 3.16 -3.26
CA PRO A 552 -6.19 3.56 -1.90
C PRO A 552 -5.77 2.51 -0.87
N GLN A 553 -5.25 2.96 0.27
CA GLN A 553 -5.21 2.11 1.46
C GLN A 553 -6.61 2.07 2.08
N ARG A 554 -7.03 0.87 2.44
CA ARG A 554 -8.28 0.57 3.14
C ARG A 554 -7.96 -0.40 4.26
N PHE A 555 -8.77 -0.38 5.32
CA PHE A 555 -8.49 -1.18 6.51
C PHE A 555 -9.75 -1.87 7.01
N ASP A 556 -9.57 -3.08 7.53
CA ASP A 556 -10.58 -3.81 8.30
C ASP A 556 -10.44 -3.50 9.80
N GLY A 557 -11.36 -3.99 10.64
CA GLY A 557 -11.31 -3.83 12.10
C GLY A 557 -11.57 -2.42 12.65
N ILE A 558 -11.84 -1.43 11.81
CA ILE A 558 -12.18 -0.05 12.23
C ILE A 558 -13.58 -0.01 12.86
N ASP A 559 -13.74 0.77 13.95
CA ASP A 559 -15.02 0.95 14.63
C ASP A 559 -16.05 1.69 13.75
N ARG A 560 -17.35 1.42 13.96
CA ARG A 560 -18.43 1.91 13.07
C ARG A 560 -18.44 3.44 12.86
N HIS A 561 -17.89 4.20 13.81
CA HIS A 561 -17.84 5.67 13.77
C HIS A 561 -16.45 6.26 13.51
N ASP A 562 -15.48 5.43 13.10
CA ASP A 562 -14.06 5.75 12.86
C ASP A 562 -13.50 6.85 13.78
N ARG A 563 -13.48 6.57 15.09
CA ARG A 563 -13.25 7.58 16.14
C ARG A 563 -11.95 8.37 15.99
N TYR A 564 -10.94 7.81 15.32
CA TYR A 564 -9.61 8.40 15.14
C TYR A 564 -9.25 8.59 13.65
N ALA A 565 -10.26 8.62 12.76
CA ALA A 565 -10.12 8.84 11.32
C ALA A 565 -9.07 7.91 10.66
N ASN A 566 -9.05 6.64 11.07
CA ASN A 566 -8.13 5.62 10.58
C ASN A 566 -8.29 5.37 9.07
N ARG A 567 -9.50 5.51 8.51
CA ARG A 567 -9.76 5.41 7.06
C ARG A 567 -9.09 6.52 6.25
N ASN A 568 -8.79 7.66 6.88
CA ASN A 568 -8.15 8.83 6.26
C ASN A 568 -8.84 9.28 4.94
N VAL A 569 -10.18 9.31 4.95
CA VAL A 569 -10.99 9.52 3.74
C VAL A 569 -10.74 10.86 3.05
N VAL A 570 -10.44 11.93 3.80
CA VAL A 570 -10.15 13.25 3.21
C VAL A 570 -8.87 13.18 2.35
N PHE A 571 -7.86 12.42 2.80
CA PHE A 571 -6.64 12.24 2.05
C PHE A 571 -6.82 11.37 0.79
N PHE A 572 -7.45 10.19 0.93
CA PHE A 572 -7.60 9.25 -0.19
C PHE A 572 -8.72 9.61 -1.17
N ASP A 573 -9.84 10.12 -0.67
CA ASP A 573 -11.05 10.32 -1.49
C ASP A 573 -11.28 11.78 -1.92
N ILE A 574 -10.44 12.71 -1.46
CA ILE A 574 -10.43 14.13 -1.89
C ILE A 574 -9.05 14.51 -2.43
N ASN A 575 -8.00 14.47 -1.59
CA ASN A 575 -6.68 14.98 -1.98
C ASN A 575 -6.05 14.18 -3.13
N MET A 576 -6.01 12.84 -3.04
CA MET A 576 -5.44 11.99 -4.10
C MET A 576 -6.14 12.12 -5.45
N LYS A 577 -7.48 12.30 -5.47
CA LYS A 577 -8.24 12.58 -6.70
C LYS A 577 -7.82 13.92 -7.33
N GLY A 578 -7.51 14.92 -6.51
CA GLY A 578 -6.89 16.18 -6.93
C GLY A 578 -5.54 15.98 -7.61
N LEU A 579 -4.65 15.22 -6.95
CA LEU A 579 -3.29 14.93 -7.44
C LEU A 579 -3.26 14.13 -8.75
N ASP A 580 -4.13 13.12 -8.89
CA ASP A 580 -4.28 12.38 -10.17
C ASP A 580 -4.74 13.27 -11.35
N GLY A 581 -5.33 14.43 -11.02
CA GLY A 581 -5.69 15.47 -11.96
C GLY A 581 -4.50 16.17 -12.61
N ILE A 582 -3.39 16.29 -11.87
CA ILE A 582 -2.24 17.16 -12.18
C ILE A 582 -1.03 16.39 -12.72
N GLN A 583 -0.13 15.85 -11.89
CA GLN A 583 0.97 14.98 -12.34
C GLN A 583 0.77 13.52 -11.92
N GLY A 584 0.16 13.28 -10.76
CA GLY A 584 -0.27 11.98 -10.26
C GLY A 584 -0.29 11.95 -8.73
N PRO A 585 -0.88 10.91 -8.09
CA PRO A 585 -0.84 10.76 -6.64
C PRO A 585 0.58 10.61 -6.08
N VAL A 586 0.80 11.05 -4.84
CA VAL A 586 2.04 10.72 -4.11
C VAL A 586 2.05 9.24 -3.72
N TYR A 587 3.24 8.62 -3.69
CA TYR A 587 3.42 7.27 -3.18
C TYR A 587 3.34 7.27 -1.64
N VAL A 588 2.61 6.30 -1.07
CA VAL A 588 2.25 6.26 0.37
C VAL A 588 2.60 4.94 1.07
N GLY A 589 3.64 4.25 0.59
CA GLY A 589 4.32 3.21 1.36
C GLY A 589 3.83 1.77 1.18
N THR A 590 2.62 1.55 0.62
CA THR A 590 2.03 0.22 0.33
C THR A 590 0.92 0.34 -0.73
N GLY A 591 0.58 -0.76 -1.40
CA GLY A 591 -0.50 -0.83 -2.39
C GLY A 591 -0.18 -0.10 -3.69
N CYS A 592 1.08 -0.17 -4.15
CA CYS A 592 1.59 0.60 -5.28
C CYS A 592 2.33 -0.31 -6.26
N VAL A 593 2.03 -0.17 -7.56
CA VAL A 593 2.73 -0.88 -8.65
C VAL A 593 3.68 0.07 -9.37
N PHE A 594 4.97 -0.16 -9.24
CA PHE A 594 6.04 0.61 -9.85
C PHE A 594 6.47 0.07 -11.21
N ASN A 595 6.85 0.98 -12.09
CA ASN A 595 7.72 0.69 -13.23
C ASN A 595 9.17 0.60 -12.72
N ARG A 596 9.80 -0.56 -12.91
CA ARG A 596 11.17 -0.85 -12.47
C ARG A 596 12.20 0.14 -13.03
N GLN A 597 12.03 0.61 -14.26
CA GLN A 597 12.93 1.60 -14.89
C GLN A 597 12.85 2.99 -14.20
N ALA A 598 11.71 3.36 -13.63
CA ALA A 598 11.58 4.58 -12.83
C ALA A 598 12.31 4.48 -11.47
N LEU A 599 12.33 3.29 -10.86
CA LEU A 599 13.10 2.99 -9.64
C LEU A 599 14.61 2.97 -9.89
N TYR A 600 15.06 2.46 -11.04
CA TYR A 600 16.46 2.64 -11.50
C TYR A 600 16.82 4.10 -11.80
N GLY A 601 15.86 5.02 -11.69
CA GLY A 601 16.11 6.45 -11.75
C GLY A 601 16.37 6.98 -13.14
N TYR A 602 16.00 6.22 -14.17
CA TYR A 602 15.96 6.74 -15.54
C TYR A 602 14.91 7.85 -15.66
N ASP A 603 15.11 8.69 -16.68
CA ASP A 603 14.22 9.77 -17.06
C ASP A 603 13.13 9.22 -17.99
N PRO A 604 11.85 9.62 -17.86
CA PRO A 604 10.82 9.19 -18.81
C PRO A 604 11.14 9.72 -20.22
N PRO A 605 10.79 8.97 -21.27
CA PRO A 605 11.00 9.33 -22.67
C PRO A 605 10.55 10.76 -22.94
N ARG A 606 11.41 11.53 -23.62
CA ARG A 606 11.08 12.90 -23.98
C ARG A 606 9.87 12.88 -24.91
N PRO A 607 8.86 13.75 -24.70
CA PRO A 607 7.85 13.93 -25.73
C PRO A 607 8.58 14.44 -26.97
N GLU A 608 8.36 13.78 -28.11
CA GLU A 608 8.71 14.36 -29.40
C GLU A 608 8.05 15.73 -29.45
N LYS A 609 8.87 16.76 -29.65
CA LYS A 609 8.33 18.08 -29.94
C LYS A 609 7.63 17.94 -31.28
N ARG A 610 6.28 17.92 -31.29
CA ARG A 610 5.52 18.23 -32.50
C ARG A 610 6.20 19.45 -33.11
N PRO A 611 6.65 19.41 -34.38
CA PRO A 611 7.14 20.61 -35.02
C PRO A 611 6.06 21.66 -34.85
N LYS A 612 6.45 22.87 -34.42
CA LYS A 612 5.48 23.97 -34.38
C LYS A 612 4.94 24.08 -35.79
N MET A 613 3.62 23.98 -35.96
CA MET A 613 2.96 24.43 -37.19
C MET A 613 3.19 25.93 -37.29
N THR A 614 4.33 26.32 -37.86
CA THR A 614 4.39 27.52 -38.66
C THR A 614 3.44 27.27 -39.81
N CYS A 615 2.44 28.13 -39.95
CA CYS A 615 1.63 28.12 -41.15
C CYS A 615 2.54 28.55 -42.31
N ASP A 616 2.77 27.68 -43.29
CA ASP A 616 3.52 28.02 -44.52
C ASP A 616 2.72 28.95 -45.47
N CYS A 617 1.72 29.65 -44.91
CA CYS A 617 0.81 30.55 -45.61
C CYS A 617 1.43 31.92 -45.93
N TRP A 618 2.67 32.21 -45.53
CA TRP A 618 3.35 33.46 -45.93
C TRP A 618 4.87 33.31 -46.16
N PRO A 619 5.34 33.61 -47.39
CA PRO A 619 6.77 33.73 -47.69
C PRO A 619 7.46 34.83 -46.87
N SER A 620 8.73 34.60 -46.53
CA SER A 620 9.48 35.27 -45.45
C SER A 620 9.77 36.78 -45.60
N TRP A 621 9.27 37.45 -46.65
CA TRP A 621 9.48 38.89 -46.86
C TRP A 621 8.28 39.77 -46.45
N CYS A 622 7.07 39.22 -46.28
CA CYS A 622 5.86 40.04 -46.02
C CYS A 622 5.66 40.44 -44.53
N CYS A 623 6.64 40.25 -43.65
CA CYS A 623 6.62 40.78 -42.29
C CYS A 623 7.47 42.07 -42.19
N CYS A 624 7.04 43.09 -42.94
CA CYS A 624 7.59 44.44 -42.87
C CYS A 624 6.51 45.37 -42.28
N CYS A 625 6.90 46.26 -41.37
CA CYS A 625 6.03 47.01 -40.43
C CYS A 625 5.38 46.08 -39.36
N CYS A 626 5.67 46.17 -38.06
CA CYS A 626 5.93 47.38 -37.26
C CYS A 626 7.13 47.26 -36.28
N CYS A 627 8.18 48.03 -36.58
CA CYS A 627 8.89 48.94 -35.66
C CYS A 627 9.01 48.62 -34.14
N PHE A 628 9.85 47.65 -33.80
CA PHE A 628 10.88 47.82 -32.76
C PHE A 628 12.18 47.24 -33.34
N GLY A 629 13.18 48.00 -33.80
CA GLY A 629 13.60 49.32 -33.35
C GLY A 629 14.94 49.20 -32.60
N GLY A 630 16.00 48.73 -33.27
CA GLY A 630 17.23 48.34 -32.57
C GLY A 630 18.37 47.83 -33.44
N GLY A 631 18.56 48.37 -34.65
CA GLY A 631 19.67 47.97 -35.51
C GLY A 631 21.04 48.37 -34.95
N LYS A 632 21.80 47.42 -34.38
CA LYS A 632 23.24 47.57 -34.15
C LYS A 632 24.03 46.55 -34.96
N ARG A 633 24.38 46.95 -36.19
CA ARG A 633 25.46 46.36 -36.99
C ARG A 633 26.79 46.51 -36.23
N GLY A 634 27.14 45.52 -35.42
CA GLY A 634 28.45 45.43 -34.77
C GLY A 634 29.54 45.12 -35.80
N LYS A 635 30.03 46.14 -36.52
CA LYS A 635 31.25 46.00 -37.33
C LYS A 635 32.41 45.65 -36.38
N ALA A 636 33.10 44.55 -36.66
CA ALA A 636 34.29 44.14 -35.94
C ALA A 636 35.35 45.25 -36.00
N ARG A 637 35.79 45.74 -34.82
CA ARG A 637 36.92 46.67 -34.75
C ARG A 637 37.76 46.41 -33.50
N LYS A 638 38.79 45.59 -33.71
CA LYS A 638 40.08 45.50 -33.01
C LYS A 638 40.13 46.05 -31.58
N ASP A 639 40.30 45.13 -30.63
CA ASP A 639 40.77 45.43 -29.28
C ASP A 639 42.05 46.28 -29.32
N LYS A 640 42.01 47.43 -28.63
CA LYS A 640 43.21 48.15 -28.20
C LYS A 640 43.10 48.44 -26.71
N LYS A 641 44.20 48.15 -26.00
CA LYS A 641 44.41 48.30 -24.57
C LYS A 641 44.38 49.78 -24.13
N GLY A 642 44.06 49.99 -22.85
CA GLY A 642 43.95 51.28 -22.15
C GLY A 642 42.69 51.22 -21.28
N ASP A 643 42.73 50.85 -19.99
CA ASP A 643 43.46 51.42 -18.83
C ASP A 643 42.80 52.69 -18.28
N GLY A 644 42.68 52.76 -16.94
CA GLY A 644 41.71 53.57 -16.19
C GLY A 644 40.29 52.96 -16.19
N GLY A 645 39.56 52.78 -15.09
CA GLY A 645 39.81 53.14 -13.69
C GLY A 645 38.63 53.94 -13.13
N GLU A 646 37.81 53.36 -12.24
CA GLU A 646 36.98 54.04 -11.20
C GLU A 646 36.10 53.03 -10.41
N GLU A 647 35.47 53.51 -9.33
CA GLU A 647 35.13 52.75 -8.11
C GLU A 647 33.82 51.92 -8.07
N PRO A 648 33.70 50.96 -7.11
CA PRO A 648 32.62 49.97 -7.09
C PRO A 648 31.38 50.40 -6.28
N ARG A 649 30.19 50.23 -6.89
CA ARG A 649 28.91 50.34 -6.16
C ARG A 649 28.73 49.20 -5.15
N ARG A 650 28.63 49.55 -3.87
CA ARG A 650 28.35 48.64 -2.74
C ARG A 650 26.98 47.96 -2.91
N GLY A 651 26.99 46.67 -3.23
CA GLY A 651 25.86 45.76 -3.04
C GLY A 651 25.97 45.04 -1.69
N LEU A 652 24.94 45.13 -0.86
CA LEU A 652 24.88 44.47 0.45
C LEU A 652 24.87 42.93 0.28
N LEU A 653 25.52 42.18 1.19
CA LEU A 653 25.73 40.72 1.19
C LEU A 653 26.92 40.18 0.36
N GLY A 654 28.10 40.76 0.58
CA GLY A 654 29.38 40.17 0.15
C GLY A 654 29.99 39.21 1.19
N PHE A 655 29.61 37.93 1.17
CA PHE A 655 30.37 36.85 1.83
C PHE A 655 30.28 35.56 1.00
N TYR A 656 31.24 35.34 0.10
CA TYR A 656 31.83 34.03 -0.25
C TYR A 656 32.97 34.22 -1.26
N ARG A 657 34.19 34.42 -0.74
CA ARG A 657 35.42 34.63 -1.51
C ARG A 657 35.91 33.32 -2.14
N LYS A 658 35.46 32.98 -3.35
CA LYS A 658 35.95 31.79 -4.08
C LYS A 658 37.33 32.09 -4.71
N ARG A 659 38.36 31.40 -4.22
CA ARG A 659 39.76 31.57 -4.63
C ARG A 659 39.97 31.03 -6.05
N SER A 660 40.08 31.91 -7.04
CA SER A 660 40.44 31.54 -8.42
C SER A 660 41.91 31.11 -8.47
N LYS A 661 42.18 29.81 -8.60
CA LYS A 661 43.47 29.32 -9.12
C LYS A 661 43.40 29.33 -10.65
N LYS A 662 44.49 29.70 -11.30
CA LYS A 662 44.53 30.09 -12.71
C LYS A 662 45.65 29.32 -13.38
N ASP A 663 45.36 28.10 -13.80
CA ASP A 663 46.31 27.25 -14.52
C ASP A 663 45.89 27.13 -15.99
N LYS A 664 46.89 27.25 -16.87
CA LYS A 664 46.72 27.32 -18.33
C LYS A 664 46.77 25.91 -18.91
N LEU A 665 45.77 25.52 -19.68
CA LEU A 665 45.91 24.49 -20.73
C LEU A 665 45.25 25.03 -22.00
N GLY A 666 45.86 24.79 -23.15
CA GLY A 666 45.50 25.44 -24.40
C GLY A 666 45.26 24.46 -25.55
N GLY A 667 44.66 24.98 -26.62
CA GLY A 667 44.83 24.47 -27.99
C GLY A 667 44.31 23.05 -28.28
N GLY A 668 43.03 22.94 -28.65
CA GLY A 668 42.45 21.69 -29.18
C GLY A 668 41.15 21.96 -29.93
N SER A 669 41.26 22.46 -31.17
CA SER A 669 40.09 22.88 -31.96
C SER A 669 39.56 21.73 -32.83
N VAL A 670 38.47 21.06 -32.42
CA VAL A 670 37.69 20.18 -33.31
C VAL A 670 36.22 20.58 -33.26
N ALA A 671 35.67 20.93 -34.42
CA ALA A 671 34.35 21.53 -34.55
C ALA A 671 33.21 20.48 -34.63
N GLY A 672 32.73 20.00 -33.47
CA GLY A 672 31.57 19.10 -33.37
C GLY A 672 30.29 19.80 -32.92
N SER A 673 29.42 20.20 -33.85
CA SER A 673 28.21 20.98 -33.54
C SER A 673 27.05 20.15 -32.95
N LYS A 674 27.09 19.81 -31.65
CA LYS A 674 25.93 19.27 -30.90
C LYS A 674 25.22 20.38 -30.10
N LYS A 675 24.34 21.12 -30.76
CA LYS A 675 23.45 22.13 -30.15
C LYS A 675 22.47 21.46 -29.16
N GLY A 676 22.29 22.05 -27.97
CA GLY A 676 21.08 21.85 -27.16
C GLY A 676 21.20 21.10 -25.82
N GLY A 677 22.37 21.08 -25.18
CA GLY A 677 22.50 20.63 -23.79
C GLY A 677 22.00 21.70 -22.81
N GLY A 678 20.81 21.50 -22.22
CA GLY A 678 20.27 22.39 -21.18
C GLY A 678 21.15 22.41 -19.93
N LEU A 679 21.30 23.59 -19.31
CA LEU A 679 22.28 23.90 -18.25
C LEU A 679 21.94 23.27 -16.88
N TYR A 680 21.73 21.97 -16.82
CA TYR A 680 21.43 21.25 -15.58
C TYR A 680 22.71 20.78 -14.89
N LYS A 681 23.17 21.56 -13.90
CA LYS A 681 24.16 21.22 -12.86
C LYS A 681 25.30 20.28 -13.29
N LYS A 682 25.89 20.51 -14.47
CA LYS A 682 26.99 19.69 -15.04
C LYS A 682 28.22 19.64 -14.13
N HIS A 683 28.38 20.60 -13.22
CA HIS A 683 29.59 20.81 -12.43
C HIS A 683 30.03 19.65 -11.53
N GLN A 684 29.12 18.74 -11.17
CA GLN A 684 29.44 17.57 -10.34
C GLN A 684 29.66 16.31 -11.21
N ARG A 685 28.87 16.13 -12.28
CA ARG A 685 29.11 15.08 -13.29
C ARG A 685 30.38 15.31 -14.10
N ALA A 686 30.80 16.55 -14.34
CA ALA A 686 32.02 16.88 -15.06
C ALA A 686 33.24 16.41 -14.26
N PHE A 687 33.43 16.93 -13.05
CA PHE A 687 34.52 16.55 -12.14
C PHE A 687 34.61 15.03 -11.90
N GLU A 688 33.47 14.36 -11.75
CA GLU A 688 33.43 12.92 -11.49
C GLU A 688 33.59 12.03 -12.73
N LEU A 689 33.31 12.53 -13.94
CA LEU A 689 33.75 11.86 -15.18
C LEU A 689 35.23 12.14 -15.44
N GLU A 690 35.71 13.36 -15.18
CA GLU A 690 37.11 13.77 -15.31
C GLU A 690 38.01 12.85 -14.45
N GLU A 691 37.67 12.56 -13.18
CA GLU A 691 38.41 11.59 -12.34
C GLU A 691 38.44 10.15 -12.91
N ILE A 692 37.35 9.69 -13.56
CA ILE A 692 37.31 8.36 -14.20
C ILE A 692 38.10 8.36 -15.51
N GLU A 693 38.09 9.48 -16.23
CA GLU A 693 38.77 9.70 -17.49
C GLU A 693 40.30 9.77 -17.31
N GLU A 694 40.78 10.49 -16.29
CA GLU A 694 42.19 10.49 -15.84
C GLU A 694 42.66 9.07 -15.48
N GLY A 695 41.84 8.30 -14.75
CA GLY A 695 42.11 6.90 -14.42
C GLY A 695 42.01 5.89 -15.57
N LEU A 696 41.93 6.36 -16.83
CA LEU A 696 41.94 5.57 -18.07
C LEU A 696 42.96 6.10 -19.09
N GLU A 697 43.91 6.94 -18.68
CA GLU A 697 45.04 7.33 -19.53
C GLU A 697 45.90 6.11 -19.88
N GLY A 698 45.93 5.73 -21.16
CA GLY A 698 46.67 4.56 -21.68
C GLY A 698 45.85 3.57 -22.50
N TYR A 699 44.51 3.69 -22.55
CA TYR A 699 43.62 2.85 -23.34
C TYR A 699 43.21 3.51 -24.67
N ASP A 700 42.91 2.71 -25.70
CA ASP A 700 42.39 3.18 -26.98
C ASP A 700 41.00 3.83 -26.84
N GLU A 701 40.63 4.74 -27.73
CA GLU A 701 39.41 5.58 -27.60
C GLU A 701 38.10 4.75 -27.49
N LEU A 702 38.02 3.61 -28.19
CA LEU A 702 36.89 2.67 -28.09
C LEU A 702 36.87 1.92 -26.76
N GLU A 703 38.03 1.44 -26.30
CA GLU A 703 38.15 0.76 -25.01
C GLU A 703 37.87 1.72 -23.85
N ARG A 704 38.43 2.93 -23.89
CA ARG A 704 38.17 4.01 -22.95
C ARG A 704 36.68 4.35 -22.88
N SER A 705 35.99 4.37 -24.02
CA SER A 705 34.54 4.61 -24.08
C SER A 705 33.73 3.46 -23.46
N SER A 706 34.11 2.21 -23.74
CA SER A 706 33.48 1.02 -23.16
C SER A 706 33.70 0.93 -21.64
N LEU A 707 34.94 1.10 -21.20
CA LEU A 707 35.34 1.11 -19.79
C LEU A 707 34.74 2.28 -19.01
N MET A 708 34.64 3.48 -19.61
CA MET A 708 33.90 4.60 -18.99
C MET A 708 32.41 4.27 -18.84
N SER A 709 31.79 3.65 -19.86
CA SER A 709 30.41 3.19 -19.79
C SER A 709 30.23 2.21 -18.62
N GLN A 710 31.03 1.13 -18.58
CA GLN A 710 30.99 0.12 -17.53
C GLN A 710 31.24 0.71 -16.13
N LYS A 711 32.33 1.47 -15.93
CA LYS A 711 32.61 2.13 -14.64
C LYS A 711 31.48 3.07 -14.20
N SER A 712 30.78 3.72 -15.15
CA SER A 712 29.62 4.57 -14.83
C SER A 712 28.38 3.76 -14.41
N PHE A 713 28.18 2.55 -14.97
CA PHE A 713 27.15 1.63 -14.54
C PHE A 713 27.48 1.01 -13.17
N GLU A 714 28.72 0.61 -12.92
CA GLU A 714 29.19 0.10 -11.62
C GLU A 714 29.05 1.14 -10.51
N LYS A 715 29.46 2.40 -10.77
CA LYS A 715 29.25 3.52 -9.83
C LYS A 715 27.77 3.80 -9.57
N ARG A 716 26.88 3.48 -10.49
CA ARG A 716 25.43 3.71 -10.33
C ARG A 716 24.75 2.56 -9.62
N PHE A 717 24.89 1.34 -10.14
CA PHE A 717 24.11 0.17 -9.76
C PHE A 717 24.83 -0.81 -8.82
N GLY A 718 26.16 -0.74 -8.70
CA GLY A 718 26.98 -1.72 -7.97
C GLY A 718 27.69 -2.70 -8.91
N GLN A 719 28.50 -3.60 -8.35
CA GLN A 719 29.50 -4.40 -9.08
C GLN A 719 28.96 -5.68 -9.75
N SER A 720 27.64 -5.88 -9.80
CA SER A 720 27.06 -7.11 -10.37
C SER A 720 26.85 -6.97 -11.88
N PRO A 721 27.52 -7.77 -12.73
CA PRO A 721 27.35 -7.69 -14.18
C PRO A 721 25.95 -8.18 -14.60
N VAL A 722 25.42 -9.20 -13.95
CA VAL A 722 24.06 -9.73 -14.20
C VAL A 722 23.00 -8.67 -13.87
N PHE A 723 23.15 -7.99 -12.73
CA PHE A 723 22.23 -6.92 -12.36
C PHE A 723 22.33 -5.72 -13.30
N ILE A 724 23.54 -5.26 -13.66
CA ILE A 724 23.74 -4.18 -14.63
C ILE A 724 23.05 -4.53 -15.96
N ALA A 725 23.29 -5.73 -16.51
CA ALA A 725 22.65 -6.20 -17.73
C ALA A 725 21.12 -6.20 -17.61
N SER A 726 20.59 -6.68 -16.49
CA SER A 726 19.14 -6.71 -16.21
C SER A 726 18.51 -5.31 -16.20
N THR A 727 19.23 -4.27 -15.78
CA THR A 727 18.73 -2.88 -15.83
C THR A 727 18.54 -2.33 -17.24
N LEU A 728 19.21 -2.91 -18.24
CA LEU A 728 19.15 -2.50 -19.65
C LEU A 728 18.00 -3.16 -20.42
N VAL A 729 17.34 -4.17 -19.84
CA VAL A 729 16.19 -4.85 -20.45
C VAL A 729 14.90 -4.11 -20.06
N GLU A 730 14.36 -3.29 -20.97
CA GLU A 730 13.17 -2.46 -20.69
C GLU A 730 11.91 -3.28 -20.42
N ASP A 731 11.66 -4.34 -21.20
CA ASP A 731 10.48 -5.21 -21.06
C ASP A 731 10.64 -6.27 -19.94
N GLY A 732 11.79 -6.30 -19.26
CA GLY A 732 12.14 -7.27 -18.23
C GLY A 732 12.51 -8.67 -18.75
N GLY A 733 12.66 -9.61 -17.82
CA GLY A 733 13.20 -10.94 -18.07
C GLY A 733 14.72 -11.03 -17.95
N LEU A 734 15.24 -12.26 -17.87
CA LEU A 734 16.67 -12.53 -17.70
C LEU A 734 17.43 -12.47 -19.03
N PRO A 735 18.68 -11.97 -19.06
CA PRO A 735 19.53 -12.03 -20.25
C PRO A 735 19.72 -13.46 -20.78
N GLN A 736 19.88 -13.60 -22.10
CA GLN A 736 20.14 -14.90 -22.74
C GLN A 736 21.35 -15.60 -22.11
N GLY A 737 21.19 -16.88 -21.73
CA GLY A 737 22.19 -17.67 -21.03
C GLY A 737 22.15 -17.57 -19.50
N ALA A 738 21.72 -16.45 -18.91
CA ALA A 738 21.69 -16.30 -17.45
C ALA A 738 20.69 -17.25 -16.75
N ALA A 739 19.58 -17.55 -17.42
CA ALA A 739 18.56 -18.50 -16.93
C ALA A 739 19.02 -19.97 -16.93
N ALA A 740 20.17 -20.30 -17.52
CA ALA A 740 20.65 -21.69 -17.64
C ALA A 740 21.27 -22.26 -16.36
N ASP A 741 21.76 -21.40 -15.45
CA ASP A 741 22.36 -21.82 -14.17
C ASP A 741 21.68 -21.15 -12.97
N PRO A 742 20.68 -21.82 -12.35
CA PRO A 742 20.05 -21.36 -11.12
C PRO A 742 21.02 -21.20 -9.94
N ALA A 743 22.12 -21.97 -9.88
CA ALA A 743 23.10 -21.88 -8.80
C ALA A 743 23.92 -20.58 -8.92
N ALA A 744 24.35 -20.22 -10.12
CA ALA A 744 24.99 -18.93 -10.39
C ALA A 744 24.05 -17.76 -10.06
N LEU A 745 22.78 -17.83 -10.44
CA LEU A 745 21.79 -16.79 -10.11
C LEU A 745 21.59 -16.63 -8.60
N ILE A 746 21.57 -17.72 -7.83
CA ILE A 746 21.48 -17.66 -6.36
C ILE A 746 22.78 -17.09 -5.75
N LYS A 747 23.97 -17.47 -6.22
CA LYS A 747 25.25 -16.88 -5.79
C LYS A 747 25.26 -15.37 -6.03
N GLU A 748 24.82 -14.93 -7.20
CA GLU A 748 24.74 -13.52 -7.57
C GLU A 748 23.66 -12.77 -6.76
N ALA A 749 22.52 -13.42 -6.46
CA ALA A 749 21.49 -12.87 -5.59
C ALA A 749 22.00 -12.64 -4.15
N ILE A 750 22.86 -13.53 -3.63
CA ILE A 750 23.57 -13.35 -2.35
C ILE A 750 24.56 -12.17 -2.41
N HIS A 751 25.31 -12.02 -3.51
CA HIS A 751 26.21 -10.88 -3.73
C HIS A 751 25.45 -9.54 -3.66
N VAL A 752 24.34 -9.42 -4.38
CA VAL A 752 23.58 -8.15 -4.44
C VAL A 752 22.77 -7.82 -3.18
N ILE A 753 22.74 -8.68 -2.15
CA ILE A 753 22.18 -8.36 -0.81
C ILE A 753 23.25 -8.18 0.28
N SER A 754 24.53 -8.24 -0.08
CA SER A 754 25.61 -7.96 0.86
C SER A 754 25.55 -6.52 1.38
N CYS A 755 25.95 -6.29 2.64
CA CYS A 755 25.72 -5.00 3.30
C CYS A 755 26.63 -3.88 2.76
N GLY A 756 27.78 -4.24 2.17
CA GLY A 756 28.69 -3.31 1.51
C GLY A 756 28.34 -2.96 0.06
N TYR A 757 27.39 -3.66 -0.58
CA TYR A 757 27.11 -3.52 -2.01
C TYR A 757 26.66 -2.11 -2.44
N GLU A 758 26.00 -1.38 -1.55
CA GLU A 758 25.54 -0.01 -1.83
C GLU A 758 26.65 1.05 -1.62
N GLU A 759 27.82 0.68 -1.07
CA GLU A 759 28.90 1.63 -0.81
C GLU A 759 29.45 2.25 -2.09
N LYS A 760 29.76 3.55 -2.02
CA LYS A 760 30.25 4.36 -3.16
C LYS A 760 29.30 4.41 -4.38
N THR A 761 28.12 3.77 -4.31
CA THR A 761 27.12 3.78 -5.40
C THR A 761 26.09 4.92 -5.30
N GLU A 762 25.20 5.02 -6.29
CA GLU A 762 24.02 5.90 -6.30
C GLU A 762 22.81 5.35 -5.51
N TRP A 763 22.87 4.13 -4.95
CA TRP A 763 21.76 3.53 -4.19
C TRP A 763 21.30 4.40 -3.00
N GLY A 764 19.98 4.50 -2.84
CA GLY A 764 19.33 5.31 -1.82
C GLY A 764 19.50 6.83 -1.99
N LYS A 765 20.31 7.28 -2.95
CA LYS A 765 20.59 8.71 -3.21
C LYS A 765 19.91 9.13 -4.50
N GLU A 766 20.20 8.44 -5.60
CA GLU A 766 19.63 8.69 -6.92
C GLU A 766 18.77 7.52 -7.46
N ILE A 767 19.03 6.28 -7.03
CA ILE A 767 18.29 5.09 -7.48
C ILE A 767 17.67 4.32 -6.29
N GLY A 768 16.60 3.57 -6.56
CA GLY A 768 15.83 2.83 -5.58
C GLY A 768 14.87 3.70 -4.74
N TRP A 769 14.42 3.14 -3.62
CA TRP A 769 13.82 3.88 -2.51
C TRP A 769 14.86 4.80 -1.88
N ILE A 770 14.50 6.07 -1.69
CA ILE A 770 15.43 7.15 -1.35
C ILE A 770 15.57 7.29 0.17
N TYR A 771 16.81 7.29 0.65
CA TYR A 771 17.15 7.35 2.06
C TYR A 771 17.14 8.79 2.61
N GLY A 772 17.15 8.91 3.93
CA GLY A 772 17.25 10.20 4.64
C GLY A 772 15.94 10.76 5.18
N SER A 773 14.85 9.99 5.12
CA SER A 773 13.58 10.28 5.81
C SER A 773 12.94 8.98 6.32
N VAL A 774 12.18 9.08 7.41
CA VAL A 774 11.24 8.03 7.91
C VAL A 774 9.99 7.91 7.03
N THR A 775 9.76 8.86 6.12
CA THR A 775 8.79 8.77 5.01
C THR A 775 9.56 8.71 3.70
N GLU A 776 10.30 7.61 3.49
CA GLU A 776 11.04 7.36 2.24
C GLU A 776 10.11 7.28 1.03
N ASP A 777 8.85 6.95 1.25
CA ASP A 777 7.80 6.81 0.25
C ASP A 777 7.47 8.14 -0.45
N ILE A 778 7.11 9.15 0.33
CA ILE A 778 6.84 10.50 -0.15
C ILE A 778 8.06 11.06 -0.88
N LEU A 779 9.26 10.83 -0.34
CA LEU A 779 10.53 11.28 -0.92
C LEU A 779 10.86 10.58 -2.25
N THR A 780 10.61 9.27 -2.34
CA THR A 780 10.83 8.47 -3.56
C THR A 780 9.88 8.90 -4.67
N GLY A 781 8.58 9.04 -4.37
CA GLY A 781 7.58 9.54 -5.32
C GLY A 781 7.91 10.97 -5.79
N PHE A 782 8.26 11.86 -4.86
CA PHE A 782 8.69 13.23 -5.16
C PHE A 782 9.86 13.27 -6.14
N LYS A 783 10.85 12.40 -5.95
CA LYS A 783 12.03 12.34 -6.81
C LYS A 783 11.69 11.87 -8.23
N MET A 784 10.81 10.86 -8.36
CA MET A 784 10.30 10.41 -9.67
C MET A 784 9.54 11.53 -10.39
N HIS A 785 8.67 12.25 -9.67
CA HIS A 785 7.95 13.40 -10.23
C HIS A 785 8.86 14.58 -10.59
N CYS A 786 9.95 14.80 -9.84
CA CYS A 786 11.00 15.78 -10.19
C CYS A 786 11.69 15.45 -11.52
N ARG A 787 11.94 14.16 -11.78
CA ARG A 787 12.40 13.65 -13.07
C ARG A 787 11.33 13.74 -14.17
N GLY A 788 10.07 14.05 -13.84
CA GLY A 788 9.00 14.28 -14.80
C GLY A 788 8.16 13.04 -15.12
N TRP A 789 8.33 11.96 -14.35
CA TRP A 789 7.41 10.84 -14.40
C TRP A 789 6.02 11.28 -13.92
N LYS A 790 4.98 10.58 -14.39
CA LYS A 790 3.62 10.69 -13.87
C LYS A 790 3.30 9.46 -13.03
N SER A 791 2.37 9.61 -12.09
CA SER A 791 1.71 8.47 -11.45
C SER A 791 0.21 8.47 -11.78
N VAL A 792 -0.45 7.36 -11.47
CA VAL A 792 -1.90 7.18 -11.64
C VAL A 792 -2.52 6.78 -10.31
N TYR A 793 -3.68 7.33 -9.99
CA TYR A 793 -4.52 6.84 -8.89
C TYR A 793 -5.57 5.88 -9.43
N CYS A 794 -5.61 4.65 -8.90
CA CYS A 794 -6.52 3.61 -9.35
C CYS A 794 -7.48 3.22 -8.21
N THR A 795 -8.77 3.45 -8.43
CA THR A 795 -9.85 3.21 -7.46
C THR A 795 -10.89 2.24 -8.05
N PRO A 796 -10.59 0.93 -8.15
CA PRO A 796 -11.57 -0.06 -8.58
C PRO A 796 -12.75 -0.15 -7.61
N THR A 797 -13.92 -0.59 -8.10
CA THR A 797 -15.17 -0.66 -7.33
C THR A 797 -15.03 -1.50 -6.07
N ARG A 798 -14.38 -2.67 -6.20
CA ARG A 798 -13.91 -3.48 -5.07
C ARG A 798 -12.50 -3.03 -4.69
N PRO A 799 -12.25 -2.57 -3.44
CA PRO A 799 -10.93 -2.14 -2.99
C PRO A 799 -9.83 -3.16 -3.32
N ALA A 800 -8.74 -2.70 -3.92
CA ALA A 800 -7.64 -3.56 -4.37
C ALA A 800 -6.96 -4.29 -3.20
N PHE A 801 -6.57 -3.53 -2.18
CA PHE A 801 -5.87 -4.02 -1.00
C PHE A 801 -6.61 -3.57 0.26
N LYS A 802 -6.47 -4.37 1.32
CA LYS A 802 -6.93 -4.04 2.66
C LYS A 802 -5.89 -4.48 3.67
N GLY A 803 -5.77 -3.77 4.78
CA GLY A 803 -4.92 -4.19 5.89
C GLY A 803 -5.43 -3.77 7.27
N SER A 804 -4.52 -3.69 8.24
CA SER A 804 -4.86 -3.42 9.64
C SER A 804 -4.53 -1.98 10.05
N ALA A 805 -5.49 -1.29 10.67
CA ALA A 805 -5.29 0.02 11.27
C ALA A 805 -5.01 -0.08 12.78
N PRO A 806 -4.26 0.87 13.39
CA PRO A 806 -4.12 0.92 14.84
C PRO A 806 -5.48 1.21 15.50
N ILE A 807 -5.92 0.32 16.38
CA ILE A 807 -7.23 0.42 17.04
C ILE A 807 -7.20 1.48 18.15
N ASN A 808 -6.15 1.49 18.99
CA ASN A 808 -6.05 2.44 20.11
C ASN A 808 -5.45 3.81 19.71
N LEU A 809 -5.80 4.83 20.50
CA LEU A 809 -5.38 6.23 20.29
C LEU A 809 -3.86 6.40 20.31
N SER A 810 -3.15 5.76 21.23
CA SER A 810 -1.72 6.00 21.44
C SER A 810 -0.87 5.47 20.28
N ASP A 811 -1.15 4.26 19.79
CA ASP A 811 -0.46 3.70 18.63
C ASP A 811 -0.76 4.51 17.35
N ARG A 812 -1.99 5.02 17.22
CA ARG A 812 -2.39 5.94 16.14
C ARG A 812 -1.67 7.29 16.23
N LEU A 813 -1.50 7.86 17.42
CA LEU A 813 -0.68 9.09 17.62
C LEU A 813 0.80 8.84 17.30
N HIS A 814 1.35 7.70 17.69
CA HIS A 814 2.73 7.32 17.31
C HIS A 814 2.88 7.07 15.80
N GLN A 815 1.85 6.59 15.10
CA GLN A 815 1.84 6.52 13.64
C GLN A 815 1.92 7.91 12.99
N VAL A 816 1.07 8.84 13.44
CA VAL A 816 1.06 10.23 12.94
C VAL A 816 2.37 10.96 13.25
N LEU A 817 2.96 10.71 14.43
CA LEU A 817 4.28 11.25 14.82
C LEU A 817 5.35 10.85 13.81
N ARG A 818 5.37 9.59 13.35
CA ARG A 818 6.34 9.10 12.35
C ARG A 818 6.18 9.81 11.00
N TRP A 819 4.95 10.00 10.53
CA TRP A 819 4.67 10.71 9.28
C TRP A 819 5.09 12.18 9.34
N ALA A 820 4.76 12.85 10.45
CA ALA A 820 5.12 14.25 10.66
C ALA A 820 6.64 14.43 10.82
N LEU A 821 7.32 13.50 11.50
CA LEU A 821 8.78 13.51 11.65
C LEU A 821 9.48 13.35 10.30
N GLY A 822 9.07 12.36 9.49
CA GLY A 822 9.61 12.16 8.15
C GLY A 822 9.39 13.37 7.23
N SER A 823 8.26 14.06 7.37
CA SER A 823 7.94 15.30 6.65
C SER A 823 8.87 16.47 7.05
N VAL A 824 9.18 16.62 8.34
CA VAL A 824 10.15 17.61 8.85
C VAL A 824 11.59 17.26 8.43
N GLU A 825 11.95 15.97 8.39
CA GLU A 825 13.23 15.52 7.84
C GLU A 825 13.37 15.91 6.35
N ILE A 826 12.33 15.73 5.53
CA ILE A 826 12.34 16.15 4.12
C ILE A 826 12.43 17.68 4.00
N PHE A 827 11.69 18.44 4.83
CA PHE A 827 11.76 19.91 4.88
C PHE A 827 13.19 20.41 5.13
N MET A 828 13.92 19.77 6.05
CA MET A 828 15.31 20.11 6.38
C MET A 828 16.34 19.52 5.42
N SER A 829 15.95 18.55 4.58
CA SER A 829 16.86 17.88 3.66
C SER A 829 17.20 18.73 2.42
N ARG A 830 18.22 18.29 1.67
CA ARG A 830 18.51 18.82 0.33
C ARG A 830 17.37 18.63 -0.67
N HIS A 831 16.41 17.73 -0.38
CA HIS A 831 15.28 17.38 -1.24
C HIS A 831 14.01 18.19 -0.96
N CYS A 832 14.05 19.22 -0.12
CA CYS A 832 12.87 20.06 0.14
C CYS A 832 12.28 20.64 -1.16
N PRO A 833 10.97 20.40 -1.45
CA PRO A 833 10.23 20.95 -2.59
C PRO A 833 10.32 22.48 -2.78
N LEU A 834 10.68 23.24 -1.75
CA LEU A 834 10.82 24.70 -1.83
C LEU A 834 12.03 25.16 -2.67
N TRP A 835 13.08 24.35 -2.79
CA TRP A 835 14.29 24.67 -3.57
C TRP A 835 14.83 23.55 -4.46
N TYR A 836 14.49 22.30 -4.19
CA TYR A 836 14.93 21.18 -5.02
C TYR A 836 14.29 21.22 -6.42
N ALA A 837 15.02 20.70 -7.41
CA ALA A 837 14.57 20.54 -8.80
C ALA A 837 13.96 21.80 -9.47
N TYR A 838 14.38 23.03 -9.11
CA TYR A 838 14.02 24.20 -9.93
C TYR A 838 14.65 24.10 -11.33
N GLY A 839 13.81 24.29 -12.35
CA GLY A 839 14.11 23.97 -13.74
C GLY A 839 13.78 22.52 -14.15
N GLY A 840 13.35 21.68 -13.21
CA GLY A 840 13.02 20.28 -13.43
C GLY A 840 11.67 20.07 -14.12
N ARG A 841 11.20 18.81 -14.15
CA ARG A 841 9.94 18.44 -14.81
C ARG A 841 8.73 18.31 -13.85
N LEU A 842 8.89 18.71 -12.59
CA LEU A 842 7.80 18.80 -11.61
C LEU A 842 6.84 19.95 -11.97
N LYS A 843 5.53 19.66 -12.07
CA LYS A 843 4.51 20.68 -12.32
C LYS A 843 4.35 21.63 -11.12
N TRP A 844 3.92 22.87 -11.37
CA TRP A 844 3.71 23.87 -10.31
C TRP A 844 2.69 23.45 -9.25
N LEU A 845 1.52 22.93 -9.64
CA LEU A 845 0.51 22.44 -8.69
C LEU A 845 1.02 21.22 -7.89
N GLU A 846 1.84 20.38 -8.51
CA GLU A 846 2.47 19.22 -7.84
C GLU A 846 3.53 19.68 -6.83
N ARG A 847 4.30 20.72 -7.16
CA ARG A 847 5.23 21.36 -6.22
C ARG A 847 4.47 21.93 -5.01
N PHE A 848 3.33 22.59 -5.21
CA PHE A 848 2.49 23.06 -4.10
C PHE A 848 1.96 21.91 -3.24
N ALA A 849 1.53 20.80 -3.84
CA ALA A 849 1.12 19.60 -3.11
C ALA A 849 2.25 19.06 -2.22
N TYR A 850 3.44 18.82 -2.78
CA TYR A 850 4.58 18.35 -2.01
C TYR A 850 5.05 19.37 -0.95
N THR A 851 4.97 20.67 -1.23
CA THR A 851 5.21 21.72 -0.23
C THR A 851 4.18 21.67 0.91
N ASN A 852 2.90 21.41 0.64
CA ASN A 852 1.90 21.21 1.69
C ASN A 852 2.29 20.01 2.59
N THR A 853 2.67 18.89 1.97
CA THR A 853 3.06 17.65 2.65
C THR A 853 4.30 17.81 3.56
N ILE A 854 5.23 18.72 3.27
CA ILE A 854 6.38 18.98 4.17
C ILE A 854 6.13 20.10 5.19
N VAL A 855 5.17 21.01 4.92
CA VAL A 855 4.89 22.17 5.79
C VAL A 855 3.79 21.87 6.82
N TYR A 856 2.88 20.92 6.56
CA TYR A 856 1.74 20.67 7.46
C TYR A 856 2.11 20.44 8.95
N PRO A 857 3.24 19.78 9.34
CA PRO A 857 3.56 19.57 10.75
C PRO A 857 3.77 20.87 11.52
N PHE A 858 4.30 21.90 10.87
CA PHE A 858 4.53 23.22 11.48
C PHE A 858 3.24 23.97 11.81
N THR A 859 2.10 23.56 11.23
CA THR A 859 0.75 24.07 11.59
C THR A 859 0.37 23.70 13.04
N SER A 860 1.06 22.76 13.66
CA SER A 860 0.92 22.44 15.10
C SER A 860 1.15 23.66 16.02
N ILE A 861 2.10 24.53 15.68
CA ILE A 861 2.47 25.70 16.50
C ILE A 861 1.32 26.73 16.54
N PRO A 862 0.82 27.26 15.41
CA PRO A 862 -0.31 28.17 15.43
C PRO A 862 -1.60 27.49 15.89
N LEU A 863 -1.80 26.19 15.65
CA LEU A 863 -2.94 25.44 16.17
C LEU A 863 -2.93 25.36 17.70
N LEU A 864 -1.80 25.02 18.32
CA LEU A 864 -1.64 25.03 19.77
C LEU A 864 -1.94 26.42 20.37
N ALA A 865 -1.44 27.48 19.73
CA ALA A 865 -1.74 28.86 20.13
C ALA A 865 -3.23 29.18 20.01
N TYR A 866 -3.87 28.87 18.88
CA TYR A 866 -5.30 29.13 18.66
C TYR A 866 -6.22 28.30 19.57
N CYS A 867 -5.81 27.09 19.97
CA CYS A 867 -6.54 26.30 20.98
C CYS A 867 -6.35 26.83 22.42
N THR A 868 -5.30 27.62 22.68
CA THR A 868 -4.99 28.20 24.01
C THR A 868 -5.59 29.60 24.17
N ILE A 869 -5.65 30.38 23.08
CA ILE A 869 -6.16 31.77 23.06
C ILE A 869 -7.55 31.94 23.70
N PRO A 870 -8.57 31.10 23.44
CA PRO A 870 -9.91 31.26 24.02
C PRO A 870 -9.89 31.21 25.55
N ALA A 871 -9.15 30.27 26.14
CA ALA A 871 -8.98 30.16 27.59
C ALA A 871 -8.26 31.38 28.17
N VAL A 872 -7.21 31.88 27.52
CA VAL A 872 -6.52 33.11 27.97
C VAL A 872 -7.44 34.33 27.87
N CYS A 873 -8.29 34.42 26.86
CA CYS A 873 -9.29 35.49 26.73
C CYS A 873 -10.38 35.43 27.82
N LEU A 874 -10.74 34.22 28.28
CA LEU A 874 -11.64 34.03 29.42
C LEU A 874 -10.95 34.43 30.73
N LEU A 875 -9.73 33.94 30.99
CA LEU A 875 -8.98 34.19 32.22
C LEU A 875 -8.52 35.65 32.40
N THR A 876 -8.25 36.37 31.31
CA THR A 876 -7.72 37.76 31.39
C THR A 876 -8.77 38.84 31.19
N GLY A 877 -10.03 38.48 30.89
CA GLY A 877 -11.07 39.45 30.50
C GLY A 877 -10.86 40.11 29.12
N LYS A 878 -9.67 40.00 28.52
CA LYS A 878 -9.32 40.60 27.21
C LYS A 878 -9.80 39.75 26.03
N PHE A 879 -9.81 40.32 24.82
CA PHE A 879 -10.22 39.59 23.62
C PHE A 879 -9.36 39.92 22.40
N ILE A 880 -9.15 38.93 21.53
CA ILE A 880 -8.30 39.05 20.33
C ILE A 880 -8.90 39.88 19.18
N ILE A 881 -10.20 40.14 19.22
CA ILE A 881 -10.95 40.89 18.21
C ILE A 881 -11.51 42.14 18.90
N PRO A 882 -11.13 43.37 18.48
CA PRO A 882 -11.73 44.59 18.99
C PRO A 882 -13.20 44.71 18.55
N THR A 883 -13.94 45.68 19.09
CA THR A 883 -15.34 45.92 18.71
C THR A 883 -15.48 46.04 17.18
N LEU A 884 -16.27 45.16 16.59
CA LEU A 884 -16.40 45.05 15.14
C LEU A 884 -17.27 46.19 14.59
N ASN A 885 -16.69 47.03 13.72
CA ASN A 885 -17.46 47.92 12.85
C ASN A 885 -18.35 47.09 11.90
N ASN A 886 -19.49 47.63 11.47
CA ASN A 886 -20.45 46.94 10.58
C ASN A 886 -19.79 46.26 9.37
N LEU A 887 -18.84 46.93 8.70
CA LEU A 887 -18.10 46.38 7.57
C LEU A 887 -17.19 45.20 7.97
N ALA A 888 -16.57 45.25 9.14
CA ALA A 888 -15.72 44.16 9.65
C ALA A 888 -16.56 42.93 10.02
N SER A 889 -17.75 43.14 10.61
CA SER A 889 -18.74 42.09 10.86
C SER A 889 -19.17 41.39 9.56
N ILE A 890 -19.37 42.14 8.48
CA ILE A 890 -19.69 41.58 7.16
C ILE A 890 -18.56 40.69 6.64
N TRP A 891 -17.29 41.14 6.68
CA TRP A 891 -16.16 40.31 6.24
C TRP A 891 -15.94 39.07 7.11
N PHE A 892 -16.17 39.18 8.43
CA PHE A 892 -16.11 38.06 9.35
C PHE A 892 -17.19 37.02 9.03
N ILE A 893 -18.46 37.43 8.93
CA ILE A 893 -19.58 36.54 8.58
C ILE A 893 -19.38 35.92 7.19
N ALA A 894 -18.95 36.70 6.20
CA ALA A 894 -18.65 36.21 4.87
C ALA A 894 -17.54 35.14 4.88
N LEU A 895 -16.52 35.28 5.73
CA LEU A 895 -15.47 34.28 5.89
C LEU A 895 -16.05 32.97 6.44
N PHE A 896 -16.83 33.01 7.53
CA PHE A 896 -17.48 31.81 8.09
C PHE A 896 -18.43 31.12 7.10
N LEU A 897 -19.28 31.90 6.41
CA LEU A 897 -20.17 31.35 5.38
C LEU A 897 -19.37 30.74 4.21
N SER A 898 -18.26 31.36 3.79
CA SER A 898 -17.40 30.81 2.74
C SER A 898 -16.69 29.53 3.15
N ILE A 899 -16.31 29.38 4.44
CA ILE A 899 -15.73 28.14 4.98
C ILE A 899 -16.77 27.03 4.90
N ILE A 900 -17.97 27.24 5.46
CA ILE A 900 -19.06 26.27 5.45
C ILE A 900 -19.44 25.87 4.02
N ALA A 901 -19.59 26.85 3.12
CA ALA A 901 -19.89 26.60 1.72
C ALA A 901 -18.76 25.82 1.01
N THR A 902 -17.48 26.09 1.33
CA THR A 902 -16.36 25.30 0.78
C THR A 902 -16.49 23.84 1.22
N SER A 903 -16.68 23.57 2.51
CA SER A 903 -16.78 22.22 3.05
C SER A 903 -17.98 21.45 2.48
N VAL A 904 -19.18 22.05 2.45
CA VAL A 904 -20.38 21.42 1.88
C VAL A 904 -20.19 21.07 0.41
N LEU A 905 -19.55 21.93 -0.38
CA LEU A 905 -19.26 21.66 -1.78
C LEU A 905 -18.15 20.61 -1.96
N GLU A 906 -17.15 20.56 -1.07
CA GLU A 906 -16.09 19.53 -1.08
C GLU A 906 -16.66 18.14 -0.81
N LEU A 907 -17.55 18.01 0.17
CA LEU A 907 -18.30 16.77 0.45
C LEU A 907 -19.17 16.36 -0.76
N ARG A 908 -19.87 17.32 -1.37
CA ARG A 908 -20.76 17.07 -2.51
C ARG A 908 -20.04 16.47 -3.72
N TRP A 909 -18.84 16.95 -4.07
CA TRP A 909 -18.11 16.42 -5.25
C TRP A 909 -17.29 15.17 -4.93
N SER A 910 -16.82 15.02 -3.68
CA SER A 910 -15.99 13.87 -3.29
C SER A 910 -16.78 12.60 -2.98
N GLY A 911 -18.03 12.75 -2.52
CA GLY A 911 -18.88 11.66 -2.05
C GLY A 911 -18.60 11.21 -0.62
N VAL A 912 -17.78 11.96 0.14
CA VAL A 912 -17.43 11.64 1.53
C VAL A 912 -18.57 11.98 2.48
N SER A 913 -18.81 11.14 3.49
CA SER A 913 -19.85 11.40 4.49
C SER A 913 -19.48 12.55 5.43
N ILE A 914 -20.49 13.28 5.93
CA ILE A 914 -20.26 14.37 6.89
C ILE A 914 -19.72 13.85 8.24
N GLU A 915 -20.05 12.62 8.63
CA GLU A 915 -19.50 11.98 9.83
C GLU A 915 -18.01 11.71 9.69
N ASP A 916 -17.58 11.05 8.60
CA ASP A 916 -16.15 10.73 8.39
C ASP A 916 -15.32 12.02 8.24
N TRP A 917 -15.85 13.05 7.56
CA TRP A 917 -15.20 14.36 7.45
C TRP A 917 -15.05 15.03 8.83
N TRP A 918 -16.11 15.05 9.64
CA TRP A 918 -16.04 15.63 10.98
C TRP A 918 -15.06 14.88 11.89
N ARG A 919 -15.00 13.54 11.80
CA ARG A 919 -13.97 12.74 12.49
C ARG A 919 -12.56 13.09 12.05
N ASN A 920 -12.37 13.34 10.75
CA ASN A 920 -11.08 13.80 10.22
C ASN A 920 -10.68 15.17 10.78
N GLU A 921 -11.59 16.14 10.87
CA GLU A 921 -11.33 17.46 11.49
C GLU A 921 -11.02 17.35 12.99
N GLN A 922 -11.78 16.54 13.74
CA GLN A 922 -11.50 16.28 15.16
C GLN A 922 -10.11 15.65 15.33
N PHE A 923 -9.77 14.65 14.53
CA PHE A 923 -8.46 13.98 14.59
C PHE A 923 -7.31 14.89 14.10
N TRP A 924 -7.56 15.78 13.14
CA TRP A 924 -6.60 16.80 12.71
C TRP A 924 -6.21 17.73 13.87
N VAL A 925 -7.17 18.17 14.70
CA VAL A 925 -6.86 18.94 15.90
C VAL A 925 -6.07 18.10 16.91
N ILE A 926 -6.52 16.87 17.20
CA ILE A 926 -5.90 15.98 18.20
C ILE A 926 -4.44 15.67 17.82
N GLY A 927 -4.19 15.18 16.60
CA GLY A 927 -2.85 14.89 16.09
C GLY A 927 -2.00 16.14 15.86
N GLY A 928 -2.64 17.26 15.50
CA GLY A 928 -2.01 18.56 15.30
C GLY A 928 -1.37 19.13 16.56
N VAL A 929 -2.11 19.18 17.67
CA VAL A 929 -1.57 19.72 18.94
C VAL A 929 -0.64 18.76 19.67
N SER A 930 -0.59 17.48 19.26
CA SER A 930 0.25 16.43 19.87
C SER A 930 1.36 15.94 18.94
N ALA A 931 1.08 14.92 18.13
CA ALA A 931 2.04 14.23 17.29
C ALA A 931 2.81 15.17 16.34
N HIS A 932 2.14 16.13 15.70
CA HIS A 932 2.81 17.09 14.82
C HIS A 932 3.72 18.05 15.61
N LEU A 933 3.28 18.51 16.79
CA LEU A 933 4.07 19.37 17.66
C LEU A 933 5.38 18.68 18.10
N PHE A 934 5.26 17.45 18.60
CA PHE A 934 6.43 16.66 19.00
C PHE A 934 7.34 16.32 17.81
N ALA A 935 6.79 16.02 16.63
CA ALA A 935 7.56 15.79 15.40
C ALA A 935 8.41 17.01 14.98
N VAL A 936 7.86 18.23 15.11
CA VAL A 936 8.61 19.46 14.82
C VAL A 936 9.82 19.57 15.75
N PHE A 937 9.62 19.47 17.07
CA PHE A 937 10.73 19.54 18.04
C PHE A 937 11.75 18.40 17.85
N GLN A 938 11.30 17.16 17.66
CA GLN A 938 12.18 16.01 17.42
C GLN A 938 12.97 16.14 16.10
N GLY A 939 12.33 16.61 15.03
CA GLY A 939 12.99 16.83 13.74
C GLY A 939 14.07 17.90 13.81
N PHE A 940 13.80 19.03 14.49
CA PHE A 940 14.82 20.03 14.79
C PHE A 940 15.98 19.46 15.60
N LEU A 941 15.71 18.74 16.70
CA LEU A 941 16.74 18.15 17.55
C LEU A 941 17.59 17.08 16.83
N LYS A 942 16.97 16.28 15.96
CA LYS A 942 17.67 15.27 15.18
C LYS A 942 18.60 15.88 14.13
N VAL A 943 18.11 16.87 13.37
CA VAL A 943 18.90 17.51 12.30
C VAL A 943 19.99 18.44 12.84
N LEU A 944 19.70 19.21 13.90
CA LEU A 944 20.64 20.18 14.46
C LEU A 944 21.55 19.60 15.56
N GLY A 945 21.04 18.65 16.35
CA GLY A 945 21.75 18.04 17.49
C GLY A 945 22.28 16.62 17.24
N GLY A 946 21.97 16.00 16.10
CA GLY A 946 22.47 14.65 15.76
C GLY A 946 21.88 13.51 16.61
N VAL A 947 20.81 13.76 17.37
CA VAL A 947 20.20 12.77 18.26
C VAL A 947 19.30 11.82 17.46
N ASP A 948 19.72 10.57 17.32
CA ASP A 948 18.89 9.55 16.68
C ASP A 948 17.72 9.12 17.57
N THR A 949 16.51 9.18 17.00
CA THR A 949 15.28 8.68 17.62
C THR A 949 15.21 7.16 17.50
N SER A 950 15.14 6.44 18.63
CA SER A 950 14.87 5.00 18.64
C SER A 950 13.50 4.72 17.98
N PHE A 951 13.46 3.73 17.09
CA PHE A 951 12.30 3.44 16.27
C PHE A 951 11.49 2.27 16.86
N THR A 952 10.35 2.58 17.46
CA THR A 952 9.41 1.57 17.96
C THR A 952 8.42 1.19 16.86
N VAL A 953 8.48 -0.07 16.40
CA VAL A 953 7.42 -0.67 15.58
C VAL A 953 6.14 -0.72 16.43
N THR A 954 5.07 -0.12 15.92
CA THR A 954 3.74 -0.19 16.53
C THR A 954 3.18 -1.61 16.40
N SER A 955 2.78 -2.23 17.52
CA SER A 955 2.15 -3.55 17.53
C SER A 955 0.86 -3.55 16.71
N LYS A 956 0.76 -4.45 15.72
CA LYS A 956 -0.48 -4.69 14.94
C LYS A 956 -1.10 -6.04 15.33
N ALA A 957 -1.26 -6.29 16.63
CA ALA A 957 -2.01 -7.43 17.11
C ALA A 957 -3.51 -7.15 16.95
N ALA A 958 -4.26 -8.14 16.45
CA ALA A 958 -5.70 -8.22 16.67
C ALA A 958 -5.91 -8.95 18.00
N GLY A 959 -6.57 -8.31 18.96
CA GLY A 959 -6.93 -8.93 20.24
C GLY A 959 -7.96 -10.05 20.09
N ASP A 960 -8.15 -10.81 21.18
CA ASP A 960 -8.96 -12.04 21.23
C ASP A 960 -10.39 -11.87 20.69
N GLU A 961 -10.90 -12.91 20.00
CA GLU A 961 -12.20 -12.94 19.32
C GLU A 961 -13.42 -12.58 20.21
N ALA A 962 -13.26 -12.62 21.54
CA ALA A 962 -14.32 -12.33 22.51
C ALA A 962 -14.73 -10.84 22.57
N ASP A 963 -13.86 -9.89 22.23
CA ASP A 963 -14.19 -8.47 22.14
C ASP A 963 -13.36 -7.75 21.06
N ALA A 964 -13.87 -7.78 19.83
CA ALA A 964 -13.24 -7.18 18.64
C ALA A 964 -12.90 -5.67 18.76
N PHE A 965 -13.38 -4.98 19.81
CA PHE A 965 -13.04 -3.58 20.10
C PHE A 965 -12.53 -3.36 21.53
N GLY A 966 -12.08 -4.40 22.24
CA GLY A 966 -11.53 -4.28 23.59
C GLY A 966 -10.30 -3.36 23.65
N ASP A 967 -9.37 -3.58 22.71
CA ASP A 967 -8.12 -2.80 22.57
C ASP A 967 -8.34 -1.30 22.34
N LEU A 968 -9.50 -0.90 21.80
CA LEU A 968 -9.87 0.49 21.56
C LEU A 968 -9.91 1.33 22.86
N TYR A 969 -10.08 0.67 24.00
CA TYR A 969 -10.13 1.27 25.33
C TYR A 969 -8.84 1.09 26.15
N LEU A 970 -7.80 0.46 25.59
CA LEU A 970 -6.50 0.34 26.26
C LEU A 970 -5.79 1.69 26.33
N PHE A 971 -5.76 2.26 27.53
CA PHE A 971 -5.03 3.49 27.82
C PHE A 971 -3.53 3.24 27.96
N LYS A 972 -2.77 3.34 26.86
CA LYS A 972 -1.31 3.39 26.89
C LYS A 972 -0.84 4.83 27.13
N TRP A 973 -0.29 5.13 28.32
CA TRP A 973 0.23 6.48 28.61
C TRP A 973 1.41 6.84 27.69
N THR A 974 1.37 8.03 27.11
CA THR A 974 2.46 8.58 26.28
C THR A 974 2.49 10.10 26.41
N THR A 975 3.66 10.72 26.25
CA THR A 975 3.84 12.18 26.35
C THR A 975 3.02 12.95 25.30
N LEU A 976 2.65 12.30 24.19
CA LEU A 976 1.75 12.84 23.17
C LEU A 976 0.35 13.18 23.73
N LEU A 977 -0.07 12.57 24.83
CA LEU A 977 -1.36 12.85 25.47
C LEU A 977 -1.35 14.14 26.31
N VAL A 978 -0.18 14.67 26.66
CA VAL A 978 -0.06 15.83 27.55
C VAL A 978 -0.68 17.10 26.92
N PRO A 979 -0.31 17.55 25.70
CA PRO A 979 -0.84 18.80 25.15
C PRO A 979 -2.38 18.82 24.96
N PRO A 980 -3.04 17.80 24.37
CA PRO A 980 -4.50 17.81 24.26
C PRO A 980 -5.20 17.81 25.64
N THR A 981 -4.66 17.07 26.61
CA THR A 981 -5.20 17.06 28.00
C THR A 981 -5.06 18.43 28.65
N THR A 982 -3.89 19.07 28.52
CA THR A 982 -3.64 20.43 29.01
C THR A 982 -4.59 21.44 28.37
N LEU A 983 -4.84 21.35 27.06
CA LEU A 983 -5.80 22.22 26.36
C LEU A 983 -7.24 22.05 26.88
N ILE A 984 -7.69 20.82 27.13
CA ILE A 984 -9.01 20.55 27.72
C ILE A 984 -9.12 21.20 29.10
N ILE A 985 -8.14 20.94 29.99
CA ILE A 985 -8.14 21.47 31.37
C ILE A 985 -8.13 23.00 31.36
N ILE A 986 -7.24 23.62 30.58
CA ILE A 986 -7.11 25.09 30.53
C ILE A 986 -8.38 25.74 29.96
N ASN A 987 -9.02 25.16 28.94
CA ASN A 987 -10.30 25.67 28.44
C ASN A 987 -11.46 25.45 29.43
N MET A 988 -11.51 24.32 30.13
CA MET A 988 -12.51 24.11 31.20
C MET A 988 -12.35 25.11 32.36
N VAL A 989 -11.12 25.33 32.85
CA VAL A 989 -10.82 26.33 33.88
C VAL A 989 -11.16 27.74 33.39
N GLY A 990 -10.86 28.06 32.12
CA GLY A 990 -11.26 29.32 31.49
C GLY A 990 -12.78 29.50 31.46
N ILE A 991 -13.56 28.48 31.08
CA ILE A 991 -15.03 28.54 31.08
C ILE A 991 -15.56 28.81 32.49
N VAL A 992 -15.08 28.09 33.50
CA VAL A 992 -15.51 28.28 34.90
C VAL A 992 -15.17 29.70 35.39
N ALA A 993 -13.95 30.18 35.14
CA ALA A 993 -13.54 31.53 35.52
C ALA A 993 -14.35 32.63 34.81
N GLY A 994 -14.59 32.50 33.51
CA GLY A 994 -15.35 33.48 32.73
C GLY A 994 -16.84 33.53 33.09
N VAL A 995 -17.45 32.38 33.41
CA VAL A 995 -18.83 32.34 33.93
C VAL A 995 -18.90 32.91 35.35
N SER A 996 -17.92 32.62 36.21
CA SER A 996 -17.84 33.19 37.57
C SER A 996 -17.74 34.72 37.55
N ASP A 997 -16.85 35.27 36.72
CA ASP A 997 -16.72 36.73 36.52
C ASP A 997 -18.04 37.37 36.04
N ALA A 998 -18.71 36.75 35.07
CA ALA A 998 -19.95 37.29 34.52
C ALA A 998 -21.18 37.19 35.44
N VAL A 999 -21.20 36.18 36.33
CA VAL A 999 -22.18 36.11 37.42
C VAL A 999 -21.95 37.23 38.43
N ASN A 1000 -20.69 37.52 38.78
CA ASN A 1000 -20.34 38.58 39.73
C ASN A 1000 -20.57 40.00 39.16
N ASN A 1001 -20.27 40.22 37.87
CA ASN A 1001 -20.38 41.52 37.20
C ASN A 1001 -21.77 41.83 36.61
N GLY A 1002 -22.71 40.88 36.65
CA GLY A 1002 -24.09 41.04 36.20
C GLY A 1002 -24.29 41.11 34.68
N TYR A 1003 -25.52 41.38 34.25
CA TYR A 1003 -26.00 41.18 32.86
C TYR A 1003 -25.14 41.80 31.75
N GLY A 1004 -24.50 42.95 31.98
CA GLY A 1004 -23.68 43.63 30.96
C GLY A 1004 -22.46 42.83 30.48
N SER A 1005 -21.96 41.90 31.28
CA SER A 1005 -20.78 41.07 30.99
C SER A 1005 -21.04 39.92 30.01
N TRP A 1006 -22.30 39.47 29.88
CA TRP A 1006 -22.65 38.25 29.16
C TRP A 1006 -22.48 38.35 27.64
N GLY A 1007 -22.67 39.53 27.06
CA GLY A 1007 -22.49 39.77 25.63
C GLY A 1007 -21.05 39.49 25.16
N PRO A 1008 -20.03 40.17 25.72
CA PRO A 1008 -18.63 39.88 25.44
C PRO A 1008 -18.18 38.45 25.81
N LEU A 1009 -18.81 37.85 26.83
CA LEU A 1009 -18.50 36.48 27.26
C LEU A 1009 -18.90 35.43 26.20
N PHE A 1010 -20.05 35.59 25.55
CA PHE A 1010 -20.61 34.59 24.63
C PHE A 1010 -19.62 34.14 23.54
N GLY A 1011 -18.95 35.09 22.88
CA GLY A 1011 -17.96 34.78 21.84
C GLY A 1011 -16.76 33.99 22.39
N LYS A 1012 -16.29 34.31 23.59
CA LYS A 1012 -15.17 33.60 24.25
C LYS A 1012 -15.55 32.18 24.65
N LEU A 1013 -16.75 32.00 25.22
CA LEU A 1013 -17.29 30.68 25.56
C LEU A 1013 -17.49 29.82 24.31
N PHE A 1014 -18.01 30.39 23.22
CA PHE A 1014 -18.17 29.69 21.95
C PHE A 1014 -16.84 29.09 21.46
N PHE A 1015 -15.77 29.90 21.38
CA PHE A 1015 -14.48 29.40 20.93
C PHE A 1015 -13.85 28.39 21.90
N SER A 1016 -14.00 28.57 23.21
CA SER A 1016 -13.47 27.62 24.21
C SER A 1016 -14.20 26.27 24.16
N PHE A 1017 -15.54 26.29 24.02
CA PHE A 1017 -16.35 25.10 23.78
C PHE A 1017 -16.01 24.44 22.44
N TRP A 1018 -15.77 25.22 21.39
CA TRP A 1018 -15.38 24.71 20.06
C TRP A 1018 -14.09 23.88 20.11
N VAL A 1019 -13.08 24.32 20.89
CA VAL A 1019 -11.85 23.55 21.14
C VAL A 1019 -12.15 22.22 21.84
N ILE A 1020 -12.99 22.23 22.88
CA ILE A 1020 -13.39 21.01 23.62
C ILE A 1020 -14.18 20.05 22.70
N VAL A 1021 -15.03 20.57 21.82
CA VAL A 1021 -15.80 19.80 20.83
C VAL A 1021 -14.89 19.10 19.81
N HIS A 1022 -13.78 19.72 19.40
CA HIS A 1022 -12.79 19.07 18.54
C HIS A 1022 -12.02 17.97 19.28
N LEU A 1023 -11.69 18.20 20.56
CA LEU A 1023 -11.00 17.25 21.41
C LEU A 1023 -11.93 16.20 22.07
N TYR A 1024 -13.23 16.19 21.75
CA TYR A 1024 -14.19 15.25 22.35
C TYR A 1024 -13.85 13.76 22.13
N PRO A 1025 -13.39 13.29 20.95
CA PRO A 1025 -12.99 11.89 20.78
C PRO A 1025 -11.78 11.52 21.65
N PHE A 1026 -10.86 12.46 21.86
CA PHE A 1026 -9.72 12.30 22.75
C PHE A 1026 -10.18 12.17 24.21
N LEU A 1027 -11.07 13.07 24.67
CA LEU A 1027 -11.65 12.99 26.02
C LEU A 1027 -12.39 11.66 26.23
N LYS A 1028 -13.18 11.21 25.25
CA LYS A 1028 -13.86 9.91 25.28
C LYS A 1028 -12.87 8.73 25.29
N GLY A 1029 -11.73 8.85 24.61
CA GLY A 1029 -10.63 7.89 24.67
C GLY A 1029 -9.97 7.82 26.06
N LEU A 1030 -9.72 8.96 26.70
CA LEU A 1030 -9.17 9.02 28.07
C LEU A 1030 -10.10 8.35 29.11
N MET A 1031 -11.42 8.46 28.94
CA MET A 1031 -12.40 7.88 29.87
C MET A 1031 -12.50 6.35 29.77
N GLY A 1032 -11.94 5.73 28.73
CA GLY A 1032 -11.83 4.27 28.57
C GLY A 1032 -13.18 3.54 28.56
N ARG A 1033 -13.16 2.25 28.90
CA ARG A 1033 -14.36 1.40 29.04
C ARG A 1033 -14.98 1.49 30.45
N GLN A 1034 -14.39 2.28 31.34
CA GLN A 1034 -14.91 2.52 32.68
C GLN A 1034 -16.09 3.49 32.63
N ASN A 1035 -17.26 2.96 32.25
CA ASN A 1035 -18.58 3.60 32.45
C ASN A 1035 -18.86 3.94 33.93
N ARG A 1036 -18.05 3.41 34.86
CA ARG A 1036 -17.85 4.03 36.16
C ARG A 1036 -16.74 5.06 36.01
N THR A 1037 -17.09 6.35 35.88
CA THR A 1037 -16.18 7.42 36.32
C THR A 1037 -15.64 6.96 37.66
N PRO A 1038 -14.31 6.71 37.83
CA PRO A 1038 -13.84 6.10 39.06
C PRO A 1038 -14.32 6.95 40.21
N THR A 1039 -14.90 6.37 41.26
CA THR A 1039 -15.40 7.15 42.39
C THR A 1039 -14.27 8.02 42.95
N ILE A 1040 -13.03 7.53 42.84
CA ILE A 1040 -11.77 8.28 42.99
C ILE A 1040 -11.72 9.56 42.15
N VAL A 1041 -11.95 9.53 40.83
CA VAL A 1041 -11.96 10.75 39.98
C VAL A 1041 -13.09 11.70 40.37
N VAL A 1042 -14.28 11.20 40.72
CA VAL A 1042 -15.37 12.07 41.22
C VAL A 1042 -15.01 12.69 42.57
N LEU A 1043 -14.46 11.91 43.50
CA LEU A 1043 -14.00 12.36 44.80
C LEU A 1043 -12.84 13.36 44.68
N TRP A 1044 -11.84 13.10 43.82
CA TRP A 1044 -10.78 14.06 43.51
C TRP A 1044 -11.29 15.30 42.78
N SER A 1045 -12.33 15.19 41.94
CA SER A 1045 -12.98 16.35 41.31
C SER A 1045 -13.72 17.19 42.35
N ILE A 1046 -14.43 16.57 43.30
CA ILE A 1046 -15.10 17.25 44.41
C ILE A 1046 -14.07 17.86 45.38
N LEU A 1047 -13.00 17.13 45.70
CA LEU A 1047 -11.91 17.57 46.57
C LEU A 1047 -11.10 18.70 45.93
N LEU A 1048 -10.74 18.58 44.65
CA LEU A 1048 -10.09 19.66 43.91
C LEU A 1048 -11.04 20.84 43.74
N ALA A 1049 -12.31 20.63 43.44
CA ALA A 1049 -13.29 21.72 43.39
C ALA A 1049 -13.46 22.41 44.75
N SER A 1050 -13.45 21.67 45.87
CA SER A 1050 -13.54 22.28 47.21
C SER A 1050 -12.23 22.98 47.61
N ILE A 1051 -11.07 22.39 47.35
CA ILE A 1051 -9.75 23.02 47.54
C ILE A 1051 -9.65 24.27 46.66
N PHE A 1052 -9.97 24.19 45.37
CA PHE A 1052 -9.98 25.34 44.48
C PHE A 1052 -11.02 26.38 44.91
N SER A 1053 -12.19 26.01 45.41
CA SER A 1053 -13.17 26.98 45.96
C SER A 1053 -12.63 27.68 47.21
N LEU A 1054 -12.01 26.94 48.13
CA LEU A 1054 -11.38 27.51 49.34
C LEU A 1054 -10.17 28.40 48.99
N VAL A 1055 -9.37 28.00 48.01
CA VAL A 1055 -8.23 28.76 47.49
C VAL A 1055 -8.69 29.98 46.69
N TRP A 1056 -9.78 29.87 45.93
CA TRP A 1056 -10.42 30.96 45.18
C TRP A 1056 -10.91 32.05 46.14
N VAL A 1057 -11.66 31.66 47.18
CA VAL A 1057 -12.13 32.54 48.27
C VAL A 1057 -10.98 33.16 49.07
N ARG A 1058 -9.79 32.55 49.10
CA ARG A 1058 -8.68 32.98 49.99
C ARG A 1058 -7.51 33.69 49.29
N ILE A 1059 -7.26 33.42 48.01
CA ILE A 1059 -6.25 34.14 47.21
C ILE A 1059 -6.86 35.38 46.56
N ASP A 1060 -8.15 35.33 46.22
CA ASP A 1060 -8.89 36.38 45.52
C ASP A 1060 -8.13 36.99 44.30
N PRO A 1061 -7.58 36.15 43.38
CA PRO A 1061 -6.53 36.58 42.45
C PRO A 1061 -7.02 37.41 41.26
N PHE A 1062 -8.31 37.35 40.93
CA PHE A 1062 -8.86 37.89 39.68
C PHE A 1062 -9.78 39.09 39.86
N ILE A 1063 -10.24 39.39 41.09
CA ILE A 1063 -10.80 40.72 41.34
C ILE A 1063 -9.66 41.71 41.15
N PRO A 1064 -9.77 42.70 40.25
CA PRO A 1064 -8.77 43.75 40.17
C PRO A 1064 -8.77 44.43 41.53
N LYS A 1065 -7.71 44.25 42.33
CA LYS A 1065 -7.53 44.97 43.60
C LYS A 1065 -7.83 46.42 43.31
N ALA A 1066 -8.96 46.91 43.84
CA ALA A 1066 -9.41 48.24 43.53
C ALA A 1066 -8.27 49.17 43.96
N LYS A 1067 -7.64 49.83 42.99
CA LYS A 1067 -6.92 51.06 43.26
C LYS A 1067 -8.00 52.09 43.55
N GLY A 1068 -8.63 51.96 44.71
CA GLY A 1068 -9.42 53.01 45.31
C GLY A 1068 -8.56 54.27 45.37
N PRO A 1069 -9.20 55.45 45.46
CA PRO A 1069 -8.47 56.69 45.60
C PRO A 1069 -7.45 56.56 46.74
N ILE A 1070 -6.32 57.26 46.66
CA ILE A 1070 -5.35 57.30 47.75
C ILE A 1070 -6.08 57.87 48.97
N LEU A 1071 -6.46 57.01 49.93
CA LEU A 1071 -7.28 57.36 51.11
C LEU A 1071 -6.46 58.12 52.17
N LYS A 1072 -5.88 59.25 51.74
CA LYS A 1072 -5.31 60.32 52.55
C LYS A 1072 -5.63 61.63 51.81
N PRO A 1073 -6.72 62.36 52.12
CA PRO A 1073 -7.27 62.54 53.47
C PRO A 1073 -8.82 62.62 53.53
N CYS A 1074 -9.51 61.51 53.85
CA CYS A 1074 -10.94 61.59 54.23
C CYS A 1074 -11.30 60.84 55.53
N GLY A 1075 -10.39 60.06 56.12
CA GLY A 1075 -10.54 59.56 57.50
C GLY A 1075 -11.71 58.59 57.74
N VAL A 1076 -12.27 58.01 56.67
CA VAL A 1076 -13.32 56.99 56.75
C VAL A 1076 -12.70 55.65 56.38
N GLU A 1077 -12.91 54.64 57.23
CA GLU A 1077 -12.66 53.23 56.88
C GLU A 1077 -13.76 52.77 55.91
N CYS A 1078 -13.37 52.30 54.72
CA CYS A 1078 -14.24 51.77 53.68
C CYS A 1078 -13.82 50.34 53.33
#